data_AF-A0AAU9AD25-F1
#
_entry.id   AF-A0AAU9AD25-F1
#
_cell.length_a   1.000
_cell.length_b   1.000
_cell.length_c   1.000
_cell.angle_alpha   90.00
_cell.angle_beta   90.00
_cell.angle_gamma   90.00
#
_symmetry.space_group_name_H-M   'P 1'
#
loop_
_entity.id
_entity.type
_entity.pdbx_description
1 polymer ?
#
loop_
_entity_poly.entity_id
_entity_poly.type
_entity_poly.pdbx_seq_one_letter_code
_entity_poly.pdbx_strand_id
1 'polypeptide(L)'
;MAYFSIPHLSASAYRFEYHSHFNGILPVKGDSTSGVQFDPAGNGPIVAADQPLSLVGLYGLDAGQLTPGWQRRGTVSLLLKALRLMEERNPLQAVAQQPRDRQAYQRGECVGENIYIAAVWLADRLKLSVCFDLAATDPALYAGVRARLEQLQLAWRERGAPKDAGDEIEAMLPMLEHFNAKFYSASKYTPFDDAYFARSFALKQLAVEQKNSDPVRRLIYMTLMYLQQQGVANALLALGPDEAEQHDACVETYNGTYDTRYKLLLHSSHVYSSDEKFLADLDKLKTCLANPALRNVVGFDLLGAENKVGAYLTYFEFLNRNRAELTQRFGARKPPPNDTFKLALKFSNHIHCGEGMGVAMDNRSAIGYAMTYLSAPLPASFYRAFWRYVLTGIDAARSREAEHWRGTDGTPDAPRLPGEHVSGLFDELFRNDSLTIDGLMLRRYDGNSARTRQLVAYTGKRNMMAISEAFDTVPKTPALPGEKGENYYQVLAQGDRPMVFRLGHAYYYRSYVGARYPYVAFDTNLGSNAITGASGLFDSSESYRLNRGLRHLQGYIDTNAIQELSDRVMYAGVRSLDRSDVQALLELSRTCKDGDDFMDQVGAALPTLLGKAMAPIYDARAANEWSDCFGVLLEAMIGLSASRAVWFDAATRVLSLFANWRSYLLGCDGQGVEHTDSRAEYLRCALLMAYSLMPLAPAAGEQAPADPNIEAVKIPDADQVAVQLQTLIDTVSGAYWSVTVGPPSPLAAAPTTLQVTVNGYKAPDSVVTVFASATASSA
;
A
#
# COMPACT_ATOMS: atom_id res chain seq x y z
N MET A 1 -36.52 6.30 5.92
CA MET A 1 -35.32 6.20 5.08
C MET A 1 -34.89 7.62 4.76
N ALA A 2 -33.67 8.01 5.11
CA ALA A 2 -33.17 9.36 4.88
C ALA A 2 -32.17 9.34 3.71
N TYR A 3 -32.41 10.17 2.70
CA TYR A 3 -31.36 10.60 1.78
C TYR A 3 -30.36 11.43 2.60
N PHE A 4 -29.06 11.18 2.44
CA PHE A 4 -28.04 12.09 2.96
C PHE A 4 -26.98 12.30 1.90
N SER A 5 -26.39 13.48 1.92
CA SER A 5 -25.14 13.73 1.23
C SER A 5 -24.00 13.46 2.19
N ILE A 6 -23.00 12.69 1.77
CA ILE A 6 -21.73 12.68 2.46
C ILE A 6 -21.04 14.01 2.11
N PRO A 7 -20.33 14.65 3.07
CA PRO A 7 -19.54 15.83 2.77
C PRO A 7 -18.64 15.69 1.55
N HIS A 8 -18.45 16.79 0.81
CA HIS A 8 -17.40 16.84 -0.21
C HIS A 8 -16.03 16.68 0.48
N LEU A 9 -15.22 15.74 -0.01
CA LEU A 9 -13.91 15.46 0.56
C LEU A 9 -12.85 16.01 -0.39
N SER A 10 -11.94 16.84 0.13
CA SER A 10 -10.85 17.40 -0.68
C SER A 10 -9.51 17.14 -0.01
N ALA A 11 -8.65 16.33 -0.62
CA ALA A 11 -7.32 16.09 -0.10
C ALA A 11 -6.29 16.95 -0.85
N SER A 12 -5.64 17.87 -0.14
CA SER A 12 -4.48 18.59 -0.64
C SER A 12 -3.20 17.74 -0.49
N ALA A 13 -2.94 17.13 0.67
CA ALA A 13 -1.86 16.15 0.87
C ALA A 13 -2.02 15.35 2.17
N TYR A 14 -1.81 14.04 2.13
CA TYR A 14 -1.52 13.25 3.32
C TYR A 14 -0.01 13.20 3.55
N ARG A 15 0.46 13.74 4.68
CA ARG A 15 1.87 14.12 4.87
C ARG A 15 2.77 13.00 5.38
N PHE A 16 2.19 11.86 5.72
CA PHE A 16 2.85 10.74 6.38
C PHE A 16 2.74 9.49 5.52
N GLU A 17 3.76 8.65 5.53
CA GLU A 17 3.74 7.34 4.89
C GLU A 17 4.38 6.35 5.87
N TYR A 18 3.54 5.63 6.60
CA TYR A 18 4.04 4.81 7.70
C TYR A 18 4.72 3.54 7.24
N HIS A 19 4.45 3.05 6.04
CA HIS A 19 5.17 1.91 5.50
C HIS A 19 5.09 1.83 3.97
N SER A 20 6.26 1.81 3.33
CA SER A 20 6.38 1.44 1.93
C SER A 20 7.73 0.74 1.67
N HIS A 21 7.72 -0.31 0.85
CA HIS A 21 8.96 -0.88 0.35
C HIS A 21 9.62 0.07 -0.66
N PHE A 22 10.89 0.42 -0.45
CA PHE A 22 11.56 1.49 -1.17
C PHE A 22 11.50 1.30 -2.70
N ASN A 23 11.81 0.09 -3.17
CA ASN A 23 11.82 -0.28 -4.60
C ASN A 23 10.40 -0.39 -5.22
N GLY A 24 9.36 -0.30 -4.40
CA GLY A 24 7.96 -0.37 -4.81
C GLY A 24 7.32 0.97 -5.14
N ILE A 25 7.92 2.06 -4.67
CA ILE A 25 7.26 3.38 -4.64
C ILE A 25 7.16 3.96 -6.04
N LEU A 26 8.23 3.90 -6.83
CA LEU A 26 8.24 4.48 -8.16
C LEU A 26 7.29 3.70 -9.09
N PRO A 27 6.35 4.37 -9.78
CA PRO A 27 5.42 3.70 -10.70
C PRO A 27 6.14 3.22 -11.96
N VAL A 28 5.60 2.19 -12.62
CA VAL A 28 6.15 1.69 -13.89
C VAL A 28 6.13 2.81 -14.94
N LYS A 29 4.97 3.46 -15.10
CA LYS A 29 4.74 4.64 -15.91
C LYS A 29 3.98 5.65 -15.05
N GLY A 30 4.26 6.93 -15.23
CA GLY A 30 3.60 8.00 -14.49
C GLY A 30 3.78 9.33 -15.22
N ASP A 31 2.85 10.25 -14.96
CA ASP A 31 2.79 11.56 -15.63
C ASP A 31 3.58 12.64 -14.87
N SER A 32 3.98 12.34 -13.62
CA SER A 32 4.77 13.24 -12.79
C SER A 32 6.21 13.36 -13.31
N THR A 33 6.67 14.59 -13.50
CA THR A 33 8.08 14.93 -13.75
C THR A 33 8.68 15.57 -12.52
N SER A 34 9.99 15.44 -12.31
CA SER A 34 10.74 15.99 -11.17
C SER A 34 10.49 17.49 -10.90
N GLY A 35 10.22 18.30 -11.93
CA GLY A 35 9.95 19.74 -11.84
C GLY A 35 11.17 20.60 -11.48
N VAL A 36 12.14 20.00 -10.80
CA VAL A 36 13.40 20.62 -10.36
C VAL A 36 14.56 19.67 -10.61
N GLN A 37 15.74 20.24 -10.88
CA GLN A 37 16.96 19.46 -10.95
C GLN A 37 17.48 19.17 -9.54
N PHE A 38 18.06 17.99 -9.35
CA PHE A 38 18.70 17.62 -8.09
C PHE A 38 20.16 17.23 -8.33
N ASP A 39 21.07 18.03 -7.78
CA ASP A 39 22.51 17.84 -7.85
C ASP A 39 23.13 17.92 -6.43
N PRO A 40 23.38 16.78 -5.79
CA PRO A 40 24.00 16.77 -4.47
C PRO A 40 25.52 17.03 -4.51
N ALA A 41 26.17 16.95 -5.68
CA ALA A 41 27.64 17.01 -5.81
C ALA A 41 28.15 18.29 -6.51
N GLY A 42 27.26 19.09 -7.12
CA GLY A 42 27.61 20.28 -7.89
C GLY A 42 28.32 19.99 -9.23
N ASN A 43 28.39 18.72 -9.62
CA ASN A 43 29.12 18.25 -10.82
C ASN A 43 28.16 17.94 -11.99
N GLY A 44 26.87 18.27 -11.85
CA GLY A 44 25.80 17.99 -12.80
C GLY A 44 24.64 17.23 -12.13
N PRO A 45 23.39 17.48 -12.56
CA PRO A 45 22.22 16.91 -11.91
C PRO A 45 22.16 15.39 -12.03
N ILE A 46 21.94 14.71 -10.90
CA ILE A 46 21.64 13.28 -10.88
C ILE A 46 20.23 13.06 -11.42
N VAL A 47 19.28 13.94 -11.10
CA VAL A 47 17.92 13.97 -11.66
C VAL A 47 17.70 15.31 -12.33
N ALA A 48 17.39 15.30 -13.63
CA ALA A 48 17.09 16.53 -14.39
C ALA A 48 15.67 17.06 -14.07
N ALA A 49 15.39 18.34 -14.34
CA ALA A 49 14.13 19.01 -13.96
C ALA A 49 12.86 18.55 -14.71
N ASP A 50 13.02 17.97 -15.88
CA ASP A 50 11.94 17.43 -16.72
C ASP A 50 11.94 15.89 -16.72
N GLN A 51 12.74 15.27 -15.85
CA GLN A 51 12.86 13.83 -15.80
C GLN A 51 11.57 13.20 -15.27
N PRO A 52 10.95 12.26 -16.02
CA PRO A 52 9.77 11.54 -15.55
C PRO A 52 10.10 10.68 -14.34
N LEU A 53 9.30 10.81 -13.27
CA LEU A 53 9.45 10.03 -12.04
C LEU A 53 8.75 8.67 -12.18
N SER A 54 9.31 7.82 -13.05
CA SER A 54 8.82 6.46 -13.32
C SER A 54 9.95 5.51 -13.72
N LEU A 55 9.70 4.19 -13.68
CA LEU A 55 10.64 3.21 -14.20
C LEU A 55 10.86 3.41 -15.71
N VAL A 56 9.82 3.67 -16.51
CA VAL A 56 10.01 4.00 -17.93
C VAL A 56 10.90 5.23 -18.10
N GLY A 57 10.76 6.25 -17.24
CA GLY A 57 11.65 7.41 -17.20
C GLY A 57 13.11 7.04 -16.91
N LEU A 58 13.36 6.25 -15.87
CA LEU A 58 14.70 5.82 -15.46
C LEU A 58 15.40 4.96 -16.54
N TYR A 59 14.70 3.96 -17.09
CA TYR A 59 15.26 3.01 -18.05
C TYR A 59 15.29 3.57 -19.48
N GLY A 60 14.64 4.72 -19.73
CA GLY A 60 14.64 5.44 -21.00
C GLY A 60 15.82 6.38 -21.22
N LEU A 61 16.65 6.59 -20.20
CA LEU A 61 17.82 7.48 -20.25
C LEU A 61 18.91 6.90 -21.14
N ASP A 62 19.56 7.77 -21.92
CA ASP A 62 20.69 7.43 -22.79
C ASP A 62 21.96 8.07 -22.24
N ALA A 63 22.99 7.25 -21.97
CA ALA A 63 24.18 7.66 -21.23
C ALA A 63 23.86 8.47 -19.95
N GLY A 64 22.73 8.16 -19.31
CA GLY A 64 22.25 8.84 -18.12
C GLY A 64 21.58 10.20 -18.36
N GLN A 65 21.25 10.57 -19.59
CA GLN A 65 20.55 11.81 -19.95
C GLN A 65 19.16 11.55 -20.53
N LEU A 66 18.23 12.48 -20.31
CA LEU A 66 16.90 12.44 -20.90
C LEU A 66 16.98 12.97 -22.35
N THR A 67 16.57 12.16 -23.32
CA THR A 67 16.59 12.53 -24.75
C THR A 67 15.27 12.16 -25.43
N PRO A 68 14.91 12.77 -26.58
CA PRO A 68 13.67 12.45 -27.30
C PRO A 68 13.50 10.95 -27.56
N GLY A 69 12.28 10.43 -27.39
CA GLY A 69 11.99 8.99 -27.51
C GLY A 69 12.30 8.15 -26.27
N TRP A 70 12.49 8.78 -25.10
CA TRP A 70 12.75 8.09 -23.83
C TRP A 70 11.63 7.11 -23.45
N GLN A 71 10.36 7.44 -23.72
CA GLN A 71 9.22 6.58 -23.39
C GLN A 71 9.35 5.21 -24.07
N ARG A 72 9.53 5.22 -25.39
CA ARG A 72 9.79 4.02 -26.18
C ARG A 72 11.01 3.26 -25.65
N ARG A 73 12.14 3.94 -25.47
CA ARG A 73 13.38 3.29 -24.99
C ARG A 73 13.19 2.64 -23.62
N GLY A 74 12.52 3.32 -22.70
CA GLY A 74 12.23 2.81 -21.36
C GLY A 74 11.31 1.61 -21.38
N THR A 75 10.20 1.69 -22.13
CA THR A 75 9.25 0.59 -22.30
C THR A 75 9.93 -0.65 -22.89
N VAL A 76 10.73 -0.48 -23.95
CA VAL A 76 11.48 -1.59 -24.57
C VAL A 76 12.56 -2.11 -23.62
N SER A 77 13.32 -1.24 -22.95
CA SER A 77 14.38 -1.64 -22.01
C SER A 77 13.86 -2.49 -20.84
N LEU A 78 12.71 -2.12 -20.28
CA LEU A 78 12.04 -2.93 -19.25
C LEU A 78 11.65 -4.30 -19.80
N LEU A 79 11.02 -4.37 -20.98
CA LEU A 79 10.65 -5.63 -21.60
C LEU A 79 11.88 -6.53 -21.88
N LEU A 80 12.98 -5.96 -22.40
CA LEU A 80 14.21 -6.71 -22.65
C LEU A 80 14.79 -7.31 -21.34
N LYS A 81 14.70 -6.58 -20.22
CA LYS A 81 15.12 -7.07 -18.90
C LYS A 81 14.21 -8.18 -18.38
N ALA A 82 12.90 -8.10 -18.65
CA ALA A 82 11.97 -9.19 -18.35
C ALA A 82 12.28 -10.45 -19.17
N LEU A 83 12.62 -10.33 -20.45
CA LEU A 83 13.04 -11.48 -21.27
C LEU A 83 14.35 -12.08 -20.76
N ARG A 84 15.34 -11.24 -20.42
CA ARG A 84 16.61 -11.68 -19.83
C ARG A 84 16.43 -12.39 -18.49
N LEU A 85 15.42 -12.01 -17.69
CA LEU A 85 15.08 -12.74 -16.47
C LEU A 85 14.75 -14.21 -16.76
N MET A 86 14.03 -14.48 -17.85
CA MET A 86 13.69 -15.84 -18.27
C MET A 86 14.87 -16.59 -18.92
N GLU A 87 15.89 -15.89 -19.41
CA GLU A 87 17.13 -16.50 -19.88
C GLU A 87 18.06 -16.91 -18.72
N GLU A 88 18.20 -16.04 -17.71
CA GLU A 88 19.19 -16.21 -16.64
C GLU A 88 18.65 -16.87 -15.38
N ARG A 89 17.36 -16.63 -15.06
CA ARG A 89 16.77 -17.01 -13.77
C ARG A 89 15.27 -17.35 -13.90
N ASN A 90 14.95 -18.20 -14.86
CA ASN A 90 13.57 -18.62 -15.13
C ASN A 90 12.92 -19.31 -13.90
N PRO A 91 11.88 -18.71 -13.29
CA PRO A 91 11.22 -19.30 -12.13
C PRO A 91 10.46 -20.59 -12.48
N LEU A 92 9.93 -20.71 -13.69
CA LEU A 92 9.25 -21.94 -14.15
C LEU A 92 10.24 -23.10 -14.34
N GLN A 93 11.49 -22.80 -14.70
CA GLN A 93 12.56 -23.79 -14.74
C GLN A 93 12.88 -24.32 -13.34
N ALA A 94 12.90 -23.44 -12.32
CA ALA A 94 13.11 -23.86 -10.94
C ALA A 94 12.00 -24.81 -10.46
N VAL A 95 10.73 -24.53 -10.80
CA VAL A 95 9.59 -25.43 -10.51
C VAL A 95 9.79 -26.79 -11.18
N ALA A 96 10.17 -26.81 -12.45
CA ALA A 96 10.38 -28.06 -13.19
C ALA A 96 11.52 -28.92 -12.60
N GLN A 97 12.56 -28.28 -12.04
CA GLN A 97 13.77 -28.92 -11.49
C GLN A 97 13.64 -29.41 -10.04
N GLN A 98 12.55 -29.11 -9.32
CA GLN A 98 12.38 -29.48 -7.90
C GLN A 98 11.40 -30.65 -7.69
N PRO A 99 11.75 -31.92 -8.01
CA PRO A 99 10.79 -33.04 -7.99
C PRO A 99 10.26 -33.40 -6.59
N ARG A 100 10.95 -33.06 -5.49
CA ARG A 100 10.52 -33.38 -4.12
C ARG A 100 9.66 -32.31 -3.46
N ASP A 101 9.66 -31.09 -3.98
CA ASP A 101 8.94 -29.94 -3.39
C ASP A 101 8.15 -29.16 -4.46
N ARG A 102 7.63 -29.85 -5.47
CA ARG A 102 6.73 -29.24 -6.49
C ARG A 102 5.48 -28.62 -5.86
N GLN A 103 5.19 -28.96 -4.61
CA GLN A 103 4.06 -28.48 -3.84
C GLN A 103 4.26 -27.06 -3.29
N ALA A 104 5.51 -26.58 -3.21
CA ALA A 104 5.79 -25.20 -2.84
C ALA A 104 5.59 -24.25 -4.03
N TYR A 105 5.01 -23.08 -3.73
CA TYR A 105 4.97 -21.96 -4.67
C TYR A 105 6.37 -21.40 -4.89
N GLN A 106 6.74 -21.15 -6.15
CA GLN A 106 8.03 -20.54 -6.49
C GLN A 106 7.86 -19.03 -6.67
N ARG A 107 8.59 -18.23 -5.90
CA ARG A 107 8.61 -16.78 -6.10
C ARG A 107 9.02 -16.42 -7.54
N GLY A 108 8.26 -15.53 -8.17
CA GLY A 108 8.42 -15.09 -9.56
C GLY A 108 7.63 -15.91 -10.58
N GLU A 109 6.99 -17.00 -10.18
CA GLU A 109 6.31 -17.94 -11.08
C GLU A 109 5.20 -17.29 -11.93
N CYS A 110 4.33 -16.47 -11.35
CA CYS A 110 3.25 -15.80 -12.08
C CYS A 110 3.80 -14.73 -13.03
N VAL A 111 4.84 -14.00 -12.64
CA VAL A 111 5.54 -13.10 -13.57
C VAL A 111 6.20 -13.87 -14.71
N GLY A 112 6.81 -15.02 -14.44
CA GLY A 112 7.41 -15.87 -15.47
C GLY A 112 6.39 -16.32 -16.52
N GLU A 113 5.20 -16.74 -16.08
CA GLU A 113 4.09 -17.07 -17.00
C GLU A 113 3.61 -15.84 -17.78
N ASN A 114 3.54 -14.66 -17.16
CA ASN A 114 3.16 -13.43 -17.87
C ASN A 114 4.19 -13.06 -18.95
N ILE A 115 5.49 -13.21 -18.66
CA ILE A 115 6.56 -12.97 -19.63
C ILE A 115 6.48 -14.00 -20.77
N TYR A 116 6.17 -15.26 -20.47
CA TYR A 116 5.90 -16.28 -21.49
C TYR A 116 4.75 -15.88 -22.41
N ILE A 117 3.61 -15.45 -21.85
CA ILE A 117 2.44 -14.97 -22.62
C ILE A 117 2.82 -13.80 -23.54
N ALA A 118 3.63 -12.86 -23.05
CA ALA A 118 4.12 -11.75 -23.87
C ALA A 118 5.07 -12.23 -24.97
N ALA A 119 5.98 -13.15 -24.67
CA ALA A 119 6.91 -13.73 -25.65
C ALA A 119 6.18 -14.50 -26.75
N VAL A 120 5.12 -15.23 -26.40
CA VAL A 120 4.21 -15.91 -27.35
C VAL A 120 3.61 -14.91 -28.33
N TRP A 121 2.99 -13.83 -27.82
CA TRP A 121 2.40 -12.79 -28.66
C TRP A 121 3.45 -12.08 -29.52
N LEU A 122 4.61 -11.76 -28.95
CA LEU A 122 5.70 -11.10 -29.68
C LEU A 122 6.26 -11.98 -30.78
N ALA A 123 6.47 -13.27 -30.52
CA ALA A 123 6.97 -14.21 -31.53
C ALA A 123 6.01 -14.34 -32.72
N ASP A 124 4.70 -14.39 -32.47
CA ASP A 124 3.68 -14.35 -33.52
C ASP A 124 3.72 -13.02 -34.29
N ARG A 125 3.69 -11.88 -33.58
CA ARG A 125 3.67 -10.53 -34.16
C ARG A 125 4.91 -10.23 -35.00
N LEU A 126 6.07 -10.72 -34.57
CA LEU A 126 7.38 -10.56 -35.20
C LEU A 126 7.69 -11.69 -36.21
N LYS A 127 6.76 -12.63 -36.43
CA LYS A 127 6.87 -13.76 -37.37
C LYS A 127 8.09 -14.66 -37.12
N LEU A 128 8.40 -14.92 -35.85
CA LEU A 128 9.52 -15.76 -35.41
C LEU A 128 9.11 -17.24 -35.40
N SER A 129 9.00 -17.85 -36.58
CA SER A 129 8.45 -19.21 -36.71
C SER A 129 9.22 -20.30 -35.98
N VAL A 130 10.52 -20.09 -35.76
CA VAL A 130 11.40 -21.01 -35.00
C VAL A 130 11.07 -21.04 -33.51
N CYS A 131 10.29 -20.07 -33.02
CA CYS A 131 9.91 -19.95 -31.62
C CYS A 131 8.53 -20.56 -31.30
N PHE A 132 7.81 -21.08 -32.30
CA PHE A 132 6.49 -21.66 -32.09
C PHE A 132 6.55 -22.94 -31.25
N ASP A 133 5.56 -23.11 -30.37
CA ASP A 133 5.41 -24.26 -29.45
C ASP A 133 6.56 -24.47 -28.45
N LEU A 134 7.54 -23.55 -28.36
CA LEU A 134 8.63 -23.67 -27.38
C LEU A 134 8.08 -23.62 -25.96
N ALA A 135 8.68 -24.45 -25.10
CA ALA A 135 8.32 -24.54 -23.70
C ALA A 135 8.62 -23.23 -22.98
N ALA A 136 7.83 -22.89 -21.94
CA ALA A 136 8.09 -21.72 -21.11
C ALA A 136 9.43 -21.80 -20.36
N THR A 137 10.01 -22.99 -20.26
CA THR A 137 11.35 -23.24 -19.71
C THR A 137 12.48 -23.08 -20.72
N ASP A 138 12.17 -22.96 -22.01
CA ASP A 138 13.19 -22.92 -23.08
C ASP A 138 13.73 -21.49 -23.27
N PRO A 139 15.04 -21.24 -23.04
CA PRO A 139 15.64 -19.93 -23.20
C PRO A 139 15.62 -19.41 -24.66
N ALA A 140 15.51 -20.30 -25.65
CA ALA A 140 15.57 -19.92 -27.07
C ALA A 140 14.39 -19.03 -27.50
N LEU A 141 13.22 -19.20 -26.89
CA LEU A 141 12.06 -18.33 -27.12
C LEU A 141 12.38 -16.87 -26.74
N TYR A 142 12.87 -16.68 -25.51
CA TYR A 142 13.14 -15.36 -24.95
C TYR A 142 14.30 -14.68 -25.68
N ALA A 143 15.38 -15.43 -25.94
CA ALA A 143 16.53 -14.92 -26.69
C ALA A 143 16.16 -14.51 -28.13
N GLY A 144 15.31 -15.30 -28.81
CA GLY A 144 14.84 -14.99 -30.17
C GLY A 144 14.02 -13.71 -30.23
N VAL A 145 13.05 -13.55 -29.31
CA VAL A 145 12.24 -12.33 -29.20
C VAL A 145 13.11 -11.13 -28.83
N ARG A 146 14.00 -11.29 -27.84
CA ARG A 146 14.90 -10.22 -27.37
C ARG A 146 15.81 -9.71 -28.50
N ALA A 147 16.47 -10.61 -29.23
CA ALA A 147 17.36 -10.24 -30.33
C ALA A 147 16.62 -9.47 -31.45
N ARG A 148 15.38 -9.84 -31.77
CA ARG A 148 14.57 -9.13 -32.76
C ARG A 148 14.17 -7.73 -32.29
N LEU A 149 13.78 -7.58 -31.03
CA LEU A 149 13.46 -6.27 -30.45
C LEU A 149 14.69 -5.35 -30.39
N GLU A 150 15.85 -5.87 -29.99
CA GLU A 150 17.12 -5.14 -30.01
C GLU A 150 17.48 -4.65 -31.42
N GLN A 151 17.33 -5.52 -32.43
CA GLN A 151 17.55 -5.17 -33.83
C GLN A 151 16.63 -4.02 -34.30
N LEU A 152 15.34 -4.11 -33.99
CA LEU A 152 14.35 -3.07 -34.34
C LEU A 152 14.65 -1.75 -33.61
N GLN A 153 15.03 -1.81 -32.34
CA GLN A 153 15.39 -0.64 -31.55
C GLN A 153 16.66 0.05 -32.08
N LEU A 154 17.67 -0.74 -32.47
CA LEU A 154 18.90 -0.23 -33.07
C LEU A 154 18.62 0.44 -34.43
N ALA A 155 17.87 -0.24 -35.30
CA ALA A 155 17.51 0.27 -36.61
C ALA A 155 16.79 1.63 -36.53
N TRP A 156 15.92 1.80 -35.54
CA TRP A 156 15.24 3.08 -35.26
C TRP A 156 16.21 4.18 -34.81
N ARG A 157 17.17 3.86 -33.92
CA ARG A 157 18.19 4.83 -33.47
C ARG A 157 19.04 5.35 -34.61
N GLU A 158 19.40 4.48 -35.56
CA GLU A 158 20.27 4.82 -36.68
C GLU A 158 19.56 5.58 -37.81
N ARG A 159 18.29 5.25 -38.08
CA ARG A 159 17.56 5.75 -39.27
C ARG A 159 16.49 6.79 -38.96
N GLY A 160 16.14 7.00 -37.70
CA GLY A 160 14.96 7.77 -37.29
C GLY A 160 13.66 6.98 -37.51
N ALA A 161 12.51 7.58 -37.14
CA ALA A 161 11.20 6.96 -37.37
C ALA A 161 10.98 6.73 -38.88
N PRO A 162 10.59 5.51 -39.31
CA PRO A 162 10.41 5.21 -40.72
C PRO A 162 9.32 6.10 -41.35
N LYS A 163 9.61 6.69 -42.51
CA LYS A 163 8.73 7.68 -43.17
C LYS A 163 7.50 7.06 -43.85
N ASP A 164 7.61 5.82 -44.36
CA ASP A 164 6.61 5.24 -45.28
C ASP A 164 6.18 3.79 -44.94
N ALA A 165 6.73 3.20 -43.88
CA ALA A 165 6.27 1.93 -43.32
C ALA A 165 6.13 2.13 -41.82
N GLY A 166 4.93 1.96 -41.27
CA GLY A 166 4.66 2.18 -39.86
C GLY A 166 5.69 1.46 -38.98
N ASP A 167 6.20 2.16 -37.97
CA ASP A 167 7.19 1.63 -37.05
C ASP A 167 6.59 0.44 -36.27
N GLU A 168 7.17 -0.75 -36.46
CA GLU A 168 6.67 -1.99 -35.84
C GLU A 168 6.60 -1.87 -34.31
N ILE A 169 7.59 -1.23 -33.67
CA ILE A 169 7.59 -1.04 -32.21
C ILE A 169 6.51 -0.05 -31.81
N GLU A 170 6.33 1.04 -32.57
CA GLU A 170 5.29 2.03 -32.27
C GLU A 170 3.89 1.40 -32.30
N ALA A 171 3.63 0.57 -33.30
CA ALA A 171 2.38 -0.18 -33.41
C ALA A 171 2.17 -1.20 -32.28
N MET A 172 3.25 -1.65 -31.64
CA MET A 172 3.20 -2.59 -30.50
C MET A 172 3.20 -1.88 -29.14
N LEU A 173 3.58 -0.59 -29.08
CA LEU A 173 3.92 0.10 -27.84
C LEU A 173 2.82 0.01 -26.77
N PRO A 174 1.52 0.21 -27.06
CA PRO A 174 0.47 0.05 -26.06
C PRO A 174 0.42 -1.35 -25.42
N MET A 175 0.67 -2.40 -26.22
CA MET A 175 0.73 -3.78 -25.72
C MET A 175 1.98 -4.01 -24.86
N LEU A 176 3.13 -3.43 -25.25
CA LEU A 176 4.37 -3.56 -24.47
C LEU A 176 4.23 -2.86 -23.11
N GLU A 177 3.59 -1.69 -23.08
CA GLU A 177 3.26 -0.98 -21.85
C GLU A 177 2.34 -1.80 -20.95
N HIS A 178 1.29 -2.41 -21.53
CA HIS A 178 0.39 -3.30 -20.81
C HIS A 178 1.15 -4.47 -20.16
N PHE A 179 2.02 -5.14 -20.91
CA PHE A 179 2.81 -6.25 -20.39
C PHE A 179 3.77 -5.82 -19.28
N ASN A 180 4.49 -4.70 -19.44
CA ASN A 180 5.34 -4.17 -18.39
C ASN A 180 4.57 -3.90 -17.09
N ALA A 181 3.35 -3.36 -17.18
CA ALA A 181 2.49 -3.19 -16.00
C ALA A 181 2.13 -4.53 -15.33
N LYS A 182 2.01 -5.63 -16.09
CA LYS A 182 1.75 -6.98 -15.54
C LYS A 182 2.99 -7.70 -14.98
N PHE A 183 4.19 -7.23 -15.32
CA PHE A 183 5.45 -7.80 -14.81
C PHE A 183 5.94 -7.07 -13.56
N TYR A 184 5.86 -5.75 -13.60
CA TYR A 184 6.50 -4.87 -12.62
C TYR A 184 5.51 -4.27 -11.62
N SER A 185 4.22 -4.56 -11.72
CA SER A 185 3.25 -4.15 -10.71
C SER A 185 2.36 -5.30 -10.29
N ALA A 186 1.87 -5.19 -9.07
CA ALA A 186 1.01 -6.17 -8.45
C ALA A 186 -0.40 -6.03 -9.05
N SER A 187 -1.05 -7.15 -9.36
CA SER A 187 -2.42 -7.15 -9.86
C SER A 187 -3.12 -8.48 -9.56
N LYS A 188 -4.42 -8.58 -9.85
CA LYS A 188 -5.21 -9.83 -9.72
C LYS A 188 -4.49 -11.13 -10.15
N TYR A 189 -3.59 -11.06 -11.13
CA TYR A 189 -2.87 -12.20 -11.72
C TYR A 189 -1.36 -12.24 -11.42
N THR A 190 -0.84 -11.24 -10.71
CA THR A 190 0.59 -11.09 -10.39
C THR A 190 0.74 -10.76 -8.90
N PRO A 191 1.16 -11.72 -8.05
CA PRO A 191 1.42 -11.47 -6.64
C PRO A 191 2.43 -10.35 -6.41
N PHE A 192 2.35 -9.68 -5.26
CA PHE A 192 3.25 -8.61 -4.85
C PHE A 192 4.73 -9.04 -4.95
N ASP A 193 5.08 -10.16 -4.30
CA ASP A 193 6.45 -10.66 -4.23
C ASP A 193 7.07 -10.99 -5.58
N ASP A 194 6.25 -11.40 -6.55
CA ASP A 194 6.65 -11.68 -7.92
C ASP A 194 6.97 -10.38 -8.67
N ALA A 195 6.20 -9.32 -8.47
CA ALA A 195 6.48 -8.00 -9.05
C ALA A 195 7.81 -7.43 -8.51
N TYR A 196 8.08 -7.56 -7.21
CA TYR A 196 9.38 -7.18 -6.63
C TYR A 196 10.52 -8.04 -7.17
N PHE A 197 10.29 -9.33 -7.39
CA PHE A 197 11.29 -10.21 -7.98
C PHE A 197 11.75 -9.69 -9.36
N ALA A 198 10.79 -9.27 -10.20
CA ALA A 198 11.07 -8.68 -11.50
C ALA A 198 11.79 -7.33 -11.39
N ARG A 199 11.32 -6.43 -10.51
CA ARG A 199 11.93 -5.12 -10.28
C ARG A 199 13.38 -5.23 -9.79
N SER A 200 13.63 -6.08 -8.80
CA SER A 200 14.98 -6.30 -8.25
C SER A 200 15.93 -6.87 -9.31
N PHE A 201 15.46 -7.75 -10.20
CA PHE A 201 16.28 -8.23 -11.32
C PHE A 201 16.61 -7.11 -12.31
N ALA A 202 15.59 -6.33 -12.72
CA ALA A 202 15.78 -5.23 -13.67
C ALA A 202 16.77 -4.18 -13.16
N LEU A 203 16.72 -3.83 -11.87
CA LEU A 203 17.62 -2.87 -11.26
C LEU A 203 19.07 -3.37 -11.24
N LYS A 204 19.28 -4.65 -10.92
CA LYS A 204 20.62 -5.27 -10.96
C LYS A 204 21.22 -5.21 -12.36
N GLN A 205 20.43 -5.51 -13.38
CA GLN A 205 20.88 -5.40 -14.78
C GLN A 205 21.22 -3.96 -15.14
N LEU A 206 20.38 -3.00 -14.75
CA LEU A 206 20.64 -1.58 -14.98
C LEU A 206 21.94 -1.09 -14.32
N ALA A 207 22.20 -1.50 -13.08
CA ALA A 207 23.43 -1.16 -12.35
C ALA A 207 24.69 -1.66 -13.05
N VAL A 208 24.62 -2.83 -13.71
CA VAL A 208 25.73 -3.38 -14.51
C VAL A 208 25.89 -2.60 -15.83
N GLU A 209 24.79 -2.35 -16.54
CA GLU A 209 24.79 -1.65 -17.84
C GLU A 209 25.27 -0.19 -17.72
N GLN A 210 24.93 0.48 -16.62
CA GLN A 210 25.14 1.92 -16.42
C GLN A 210 26.10 2.21 -15.26
N LYS A 211 27.15 1.41 -15.11
CA LYS A 211 28.13 1.54 -14.01
C LYS A 211 28.72 2.96 -13.86
N ASN A 212 28.83 3.70 -14.96
CA ASN A 212 29.42 5.04 -14.99
C ASN A 212 28.43 6.17 -14.65
N SER A 213 27.13 5.91 -14.48
CA SER A 213 26.10 6.94 -14.25
C SER A 213 25.24 6.72 -12.99
N ASP A 214 25.72 5.90 -12.05
CA ASP A 214 25.09 5.61 -10.75
C ASP A 214 23.54 5.51 -10.78
N PRO A 215 22.97 4.56 -11.53
CA PRO A 215 21.53 4.42 -11.72
C PRO A 215 20.78 4.10 -10.42
N VAL A 216 21.46 3.51 -9.43
CA VAL A 216 20.86 3.19 -8.12
C VAL A 216 20.64 4.47 -7.33
N ARG A 217 21.65 5.34 -7.23
CA ARG A 217 21.49 6.66 -6.58
C ARG A 217 20.42 7.50 -7.27
N ARG A 218 20.35 7.44 -8.60
CA ARG A 218 19.28 8.10 -9.35
C ARG A 218 17.89 7.56 -9.03
N LEU A 219 17.71 6.23 -8.98
CA LEU A 219 16.46 5.62 -8.55
C LEU A 219 16.05 6.13 -7.17
N ILE A 220 17.00 6.18 -6.23
CA ILE A 220 16.75 6.65 -4.86
C ILE A 220 16.20 8.08 -4.87
N TYR A 221 16.88 9.02 -5.53
CA TYR A 221 16.40 10.40 -5.56
C TYR A 221 15.08 10.56 -6.32
N MET A 222 14.88 9.85 -7.43
CA MET A 222 13.59 9.86 -8.13
C MET A 222 12.44 9.39 -7.23
N THR A 223 12.67 8.34 -6.43
CA THR A 223 11.70 7.82 -5.47
C THR A 223 11.37 8.85 -4.37
N LEU A 224 12.38 9.50 -3.79
CA LEU A 224 12.17 10.51 -2.75
C LEU A 224 11.44 11.75 -3.29
N MET A 225 11.81 12.21 -4.49
CA MET A 225 11.13 13.30 -5.20
C MET A 225 9.68 12.95 -5.51
N TYR A 226 9.41 11.70 -5.91
CA TYR A 226 8.05 11.25 -6.17
C TYR A 226 7.18 11.35 -4.92
N LEU A 227 7.65 10.83 -3.78
CA LEU A 227 6.93 10.94 -2.49
C LEU A 227 6.64 12.40 -2.13
N GLN A 228 7.64 13.27 -2.24
CA GLN A 228 7.48 14.68 -1.93
C GLN A 228 6.42 15.35 -2.83
N GLN A 229 6.41 15.03 -4.12
CA GLN A 229 5.40 15.55 -5.06
C GLN A 229 4.00 15.04 -4.78
N GLN A 230 3.87 13.84 -4.20
CA GLN A 230 2.58 13.35 -3.69
C GLN A 230 2.16 14.00 -2.36
N GLY A 231 2.99 14.91 -1.80
CA GLY A 231 2.74 15.60 -0.55
C GLY A 231 3.25 14.88 0.71
N VAL A 232 3.97 13.75 0.54
CA VAL A 232 4.52 12.97 1.66
C VAL A 232 5.86 13.56 2.09
N ALA A 233 5.91 14.16 3.28
CA ALA A 233 7.12 14.76 3.83
C ALA A 233 7.79 13.90 4.93
N ASN A 234 7.06 12.92 5.46
CA ASN A 234 7.50 12.04 6.53
C ASN A 234 7.23 10.59 6.11
N ALA A 235 8.25 9.74 6.08
CA ALA A 235 8.06 8.37 5.60
C ALA A 235 8.97 7.37 6.31
N LEU A 236 8.49 6.14 6.48
CA LEU A 236 9.27 4.98 6.91
C LEU A 236 9.37 4.00 5.74
N LEU A 237 10.58 3.86 5.19
CA LEU A 237 10.83 3.13 3.95
C LEU A 237 11.63 1.85 4.23
N ALA A 238 11.11 0.71 3.81
CA ALA A 238 11.73 -0.60 4.05
C ALA A 238 12.68 -1.02 2.92
N LEU A 239 13.86 -1.55 3.27
CA LEU A 239 14.89 -2.00 2.32
C LEU A 239 15.84 -3.08 2.88
N GLY A 240 16.69 -3.63 2.00
CA GLY A 240 17.70 -4.65 2.32
C GLY A 240 18.85 -4.12 3.18
N PRO A 241 19.37 -4.91 4.15
CA PRO A 241 20.55 -4.49 4.92
C PRO A 241 21.78 -4.23 4.04
N ASP A 242 21.90 -4.92 2.90
CA ASP A 242 22.97 -4.70 1.92
C ASP A 242 22.86 -3.37 1.17
N GLU A 243 21.68 -2.76 1.17
CA GLU A 243 21.39 -1.51 0.46
C GLU A 243 21.47 -0.29 1.40
N ALA A 244 21.61 -0.52 2.71
CA ALA A 244 21.42 0.48 3.75
C ALA A 244 22.38 1.67 3.66
N GLU A 245 23.68 1.45 3.44
CA GLU A 245 24.67 2.53 3.42
C GLU A 245 24.41 3.54 2.29
N GLN A 246 24.16 3.05 1.07
CA GLN A 246 23.89 3.93 -0.08
C GLN A 246 22.57 4.70 0.10
N HIS A 247 21.52 4.02 0.57
CA HIS A 247 20.21 4.65 0.77
C HIS A 247 20.23 5.67 1.92
N ASP A 248 20.89 5.34 3.03
CA ASP A 248 20.97 6.23 4.20
C ASP A 248 21.66 7.54 3.87
N ALA A 249 22.78 7.50 3.13
CA ALA A 249 23.50 8.69 2.69
C ALA A 249 22.67 9.57 1.74
N CYS A 250 21.93 8.95 0.81
CA CYS A 250 21.05 9.68 -0.09
C CYS A 250 19.86 10.29 0.67
N VAL A 251 19.26 9.55 1.59
CA VAL A 251 18.16 10.03 2.44
C VAL A 251 18.62 11.18 3.34
N GLU A 252 19.81 11.10 3.93
CA GLU A 252 20.39 12.17 4.73
C GLU A 252 20.55 13.45 3.90
N THR A 253 21.14 13.32 2.71
CA THR A 253 21.35 14.44 1.78
C THR A 253 20.01 15.07 1.36
N TYR A 254 19.02 14.24 1.01
CA TYR A 254 17.71 14.70 0.59
C TYR A 254 16.95 15.40 1.72
N ASN A 255 16.93 14.79 2.92
CA ASN A 255 16.33 15.38 4.11
C ASN A 255 16.95 16.73 4.46
N GLY A 256 18.27 16.87 4.36
CA GLY A 256 18.95 18.15 4.60
C GLY A 256 18.63 19.22 3.56
N THR A 257 18.36 18.82 2.32
CA THR A 257 18.08 19.75 1.21
C THR A 257 16.63 20.23 1.21
N TYR A 258 15.67 19.33 1.45
CA TYR A 258 14.24 19.59 1.30
C TYR A 258 13.48 19.65 2.63
N ASP A 259 14.20 19.59 3.75
CA ASP A 259 13.66 19.55 5.12
C ASP A 259 12.63 18.43 5.37
N THR A 260 12.74 17.32 4.63
CA THR A 260 11.92 16.13 4.83
C THR A 260 12.39 15.29 6.03
N ARG A 261 11.58 14.33 6.45
CA ARG A 261 11.91 13.37 7.53
C ARG A 261 11.69 11.93 7.05
N TYR A 262 12.40 11.55 5.99
CA TYR A 262 12.41 10.16 5.54
C TYR A 262 13.35 9.32 6.40
N LYS A 263 12.88 8.15 6.82
CA LYS A 263 13.57 7.20 7.69
C LYS A 263 13.49 5.80 7.09
N LEU A 264 14.44 4.96 7.47
CA LEU A 264 14.66 3.63 6.89
C LEU A 264 14.38 2.53 7.91
N LEU A 265 13.78 1.45 7.42
CA LEU A 265 13.60 0.19 8.13
C LEU A 265 14.38 -0.90 7.39
N LEU A 266 15.09 -1.76 8.13
CA LEU A 266 15.83 -2.87 7.52
C LEU A 266 14.99 -4.12 7.56
N HIS A 267 14.70 -4.70 6.40
CA HIS A 267 13.89 -5.90 6.32
C HIS A 267 14.69 -7.19 6.60
N SER A 268 14.04 -8.15 7.25
CA SER A 268 14.62 -9.49 7.51
C SER A 268 14.03 -10.55 6.57
N SER A 269 14.76 -11.64 6.32
CA SER A 269 14.22 -12.74 5.52
C SER A 269 13.17 -13.58 6.25
N HIS A 270 13.06 -13.47 7.58
CA HIS A 270 12.08 -14.08 8.48
C HIS A 270 11.45 -15.38 7.93
N VAL A 271 10.19 -15.35 7.51
CA VAL A 271 9.39 -16.52 7.11
C VAL A 271 9.90 -17.23 5.83
N TYR A 272 10.82 -16.60 5.10
CA TYR A 272 11.45 -17.12 3.88
C TYR A 272 12.78 -17.85 4.14
N SER A 273 13.12 -18.11 5.40
CA SER A 273 14.41 -18.70 5.79
C SER A 273 14.29 -19.77 6.87
N SER A 274 15.34 -20.57 7.06
CA SER A 274 15.48 -21.44 8.23
C SER A 274 15.76 -20.61 9.49
N ASP A 275 15.46 -21.14 10.68
CA ASP A 275 15.71 -20.45 11.95
C ASP A 275 17.17 -19.96 12.10
N GLU A 276 18.14 -20.77 11.66
CA GLU A 276 19.56 -20.43 11.67
C GLU A 276 19.87 -19.22 10.79
N LYS A 277 19.29 -19.19 9.59
CA LYS A 277 19.46 -18.08 8.64
C LYS A 277 18.72 -16.83 9.12
N PHE A 278 17.55 -16.99 9.74
CA PHE A 278 16.83 -15.88 10.33
C PHE A 278 17.64 -15.22 11.45
N LEU A 279 18.22 -16.01 12.36
CA LEU A 279 19.10 -15.49 13.42
C LEU A 279 20.34 -14.79 12.87
N ALA A 280 20.99 -15.36 11.85
CA ALA A 280 22.14 -14.74 11.19
C ALA A 280 21.75 -13.39 10.54
N ASP A 281 20.58 -13.32 9.91
CA ASP A 281 20.06 -12.08 9.35
C ASP A 281 19.76 -11.05 10.45
N LEU A 282 19.17 -11.44 11.58
CA LEU A 282 18.92 -10.54 12.72
C LEU A 282 20.22 -9.97 13.30
N ASP A 283 21.28 -10.77 13.39
CA ASP A 283 22.60 -10.29 13.83
C ASP A 283 23.19 -9.30 12.83
N LYS A 284 23.04 -9.54 11.52
CA LYS A 284 23.42 -8.57 10.48
C LYS A 284 22.65 -7.25 10.64
N LEU A 285 21.33 -7.31 10.87
CA LEU A 285 20.51 -6.11 11.09
C LEU A 285 20.96 -5.32 12.33
N LYS A 286 21.30 -6.02 13.42
CA LYS A 286 21.85 -5.42 14.64
C LYS A 286 23.16 -4.70 14.36
N THR A 287 24.08 -5.32 13.62
CA THR A 287 25.35 -4.69 13.21
C THR A 287 25.11 -3.43 12.38
N CYS A 288 24.17 -3.46 11.43
CA CYS A 288 23.80 -2.26 10.66
C CYS A 288 23.28 -1.15 11.58
N LEU A 289 22.35 -1.44 12.50
CA LEU A 289 21.79 -0.43 13.41
C LEU A 289 22.84 0.20 14.34
N ALA A 290 23.82 -0.60 14.77
CA ALA A 290 24.94 -0.15 15.60
C ALA A 290 25.93 0.75 14.82
N ASN A 291 25.94 0.73 13.49
CA ASN A 291 26.85 1.52 12.67
C ASN A 291 26.58 3.03 12.84
N PRO A 292 27.52 3.81 13.41
CA PRO A 292 27.33 5.24 13.66
C PRO A 292 27.27 6.08 12.37
N ALA A 293 27.70 5.52 11.23
CA ALA A 293 27.59 6.16 9.92
C ALA A 293 26.14 6.21 9.42
N LEU A 294 25.28 5.27 9.84
CA LEU A 294 23.87 5.27 9.45
C LEU A 294 23.08 6.23 10.34
N ARG A 295 22.40 7.20 9.74
CA ARG A 295 21.74 8.34 10.43
C ARG A 295 20.22 8.28 10.39
N ASN A 296 19.64 7.49 9.49
CA ASN A 296 18.21 7.45 9.20
C ASN A 296 17.59 6.06 9.36
N VAL A 297 18.38 5.02 9.67
CA VAL A 297 17.89 3.68 10.02
C VAL A 297 17.32 3.68 11.44
N VAL A 298 16.00 3.48 11.59
CA VAL A 298 15.28 3.63 12.88
C VAL A 298 14.63 2.34 13.39
N GLY A 299 14.76 1.24 12.67
CA GLY A 299 14.00 0.05 13.00
C GLY A 299 14.18 -1.13 12.06
N PHE A 300 13.47 -2.21 12.38
CA PHE A 300 13.39 -3.42 11.59
C PHE A 300 12.01 -3.59 10.97
N ASP A 301 12.00 -4.19 9.79
CA ASP A 301 10.83 -4.63 9.07
C ASP A 301 10.83 -6.17 8.99
N LEU A 302 9.88 -6.83 9.63
CA LEU A 302 9.76 -8.28 9.58
C LEU A 302 8.83 -8.62 8.43
N LEU A 303 9.41 -9.16 7.35
CA LEU A 303 8.64 -9.71 6.26
C LEU A 303 7.76 -10.86 6.78
N GLY A 304 6.50 -10.85 6.37
CA GLY A 304 5.55 -11.92 6.58
C GLY A 304 5.52 -12.80 5.33
N ALA A 305 5.15 -14.06 5.49
CA ALA A 305 4.71 -14.85 4.35
C ALA A 305 3.20 -15.00 4.39
N GLU A 306 2.59 -14.92 3.22
CA GLU A 306 1.14 -15.01 3.00
C GLU A 306 0.53 -16.37 3.42
N ASN A 307 1.37 -17.39 3.64
CA ASN A 307 0.95 -18.77 3.87
C ASN A 307 1.63 -19.47 5.06
N LYS A 308 2.46 -18.77 5.85
CA LYS A 308 3.20 -19.37 6.97
C LYS A 308 3.16 -18.49 8.20
N VAL A 309 3.27 -19.15 9.36
CA VAL A 309 3.38 -18.47 10.65
C VAL A 309 4.82 -18.08 10.90
N GLY A 310 5.04 -16.82 11.28
CA GLY A 310 6.37 -16.33 11.64
C GLY A 310 6.92 -16.88 12.96
N ALA A 311 8.24 -16.83 13.13
CA ALA A 311 8.95 -17.23 14.34
C ALA A 311 9.00 -16.08 15.38
N TYR A 312 7.84 -15.56 15.76
CA TYR A 312 7.73 -14.33 16.58
C TYR A 312 8.35 -14.48 17.96
N LEU A 313 8.28 -15.66 18.58
CA LEU A 313 8.93 -15.90 19.88
C LEU A 313 10.45 -15.78 19.78
N THR A 314 11.05 -16.35 18.72
CA THR A 314 12.50 -16.23 18.46
C THR A 314 12.89 -14.77 18.28
N TYR A 315 12.08 -14.00 17.57
CA TYR A 315 12.32 -12.57 17.39
C TYR A 315 12.21 -11.78 18.70
N PHE A 316 11.19 -12.03 19.52
CA PHE A 316 11.01 -11.33 20.79
C PHE A 316 12.08 -11.72 21.82
N GLU A 317 12.52 -12.98 21.83
CA GLU A 317 13.70 -13.43 22.56
C GLU A 317 14.94 -12.65 22.14
N PHE A 318 15.16 -12.49 20.83
CA PHE A 318 16.27 -11.71 20.29
C PHE A 318 16.19 -10.23 20.71
N LEU A 319 15.02 -9.59 20.57
CA LEU A 319 14.82 -8.20 20.97
C LEU A 319 15.09 -8.00 22.46
N ASN A 320 14.60 -8.89 23.32
CA ASN A 320 14.80 -8.81 24.76
C ASN A 320 16.27 -9.00 25.14
N ARG A 321 16.94 -10.02 24.58
CA ARG A 321 18.37 -10.29 24.85
C ARG A 321 19.28 -9.14 24.43
N ASN A 322 18.98 -8.49 23.30
CA ASN A 322 19.82 -7.43 22.72
C ASN A 322 19.27 -6.01 23.01
N ARG A 323 18.27 -5.86 23.88
CA ARG A 323 17.51 -4.61 24.07
C ARG A 323 18.39 -3.40 24.35
N ALA A 324 19.39 -3.53 25.22
CA ALA A 324 20.28 -2.42 25.58
C ALA A 324 21.07 -1.89 24.37
N GLU A 325 21.60 -2.80 23.55
CA GLU A 325 22.35 -2.47 22.33
C GLU A 325 21.44 -1.88 21.26
N LEU A 326 20.30 -2.54 20.99
CA LEU A 326 19.34 -2.11 19.97
C LEU A 326 18.78 -0.70 20.25
N THR A 327 18.62 -0.34 21.53
CA THR A 327 17.98 0.93 21.92
C THR A 327 18.96 2.04 22.34
N GLN A 328 20.27 1.78 22.30
CA GLN A 328 21.30 2.73 22.76
C GLN A 328 21.21 4.10 22.05
N ARG A 329 20.84 4.09 20.76
CA ARG A 329 20.73 5.27 19.90
C ARG A 329 19.31 5.86 19.85
N PHE A 330 18.43 5.48 20.77
CA PHE A 330 17.05 5.96 20.83
C PHE A 330 16.76 6.74 22.10
N GLY A 331 15.67 7.50 22.09
CA GLY A 331 15.21 8.36 23.19
C GLY A 331 15.39 9.86 22.91
N ALA A 332 14.87 10.69 23.82
CA ALA A 332 14.96 12.14 23.69
C ALA A 332 16.42 12.62 23.70
N ARG A 333 16.72 13.61 22.85
CA ARG A 333 18.03 14.28 22.81
C ARG A 333 18.21 15.03 24.13
N LYS A 334 19.27 14.71 24.89
CA LYS A 334 19.62 15.49 26.10
C LYS A 334 20.35 16.77 25.66
N PRO A 335 20.06 17.94 26.25
CA PRO A 335 20.86 19.15 26.02
C PRO A 335 22.35 18.91 26.37
N PRO A 336 23.30 19.60 25.71
CA PRO A 336 24.70 19.17 25.59
C PRO A 336 25.51 19.31 26.91
N PRO A 337 26.59 18.50 27.13
CA PRO A 337 27.78 18.51 26.25
C PRO A 337 28.19 17.19 25.57
N ASN A 338 27.64 16.02 25.93
CA ASN A 338 28.10 14.74 25.40
C ASN A 338 27.02 14.06 24.53
N ASP A 339 26.61 14.76 23.47
CA ASP A 339 25.47 14.39 22.63
C ASP A 339 25.70 13.03 21.94
N THR A 340 25.09 11.99 22.49
CA THR A 340 25.00 10.67 21.85
C THR A 340 23.96 10.79 20.75
N PHE A 341 24.40 10.78 19.49
CA PHE A 341 23.53 10.89 18.32
C PHE A 341 22.32 9.94 18.43
N LYS A 342 21.13 10.54 18.59
CA LYS A 342 19.85 9.81 18.65
C LYS A 342 19.20 9.74 17.27
N LEU A 343 18.79 8.54 16.88
CA LEU A 343 18.18 8.23 15.58
C LEU A 343 16.69 8.61 15.53
N ALA A 344 15.99 8.31 16.63
CA ALA A 344 14.56 8.50 16.85
C ALA A 344 14.24 8.41 18.36
N LEU A 345 13.00 8.68 18.74
CA LEU A 345 12.56 8.49 20.13
C LEU A 345 12.40 7.01 20.51
N LYS A 346 11.92 6.19 19.59
CA LYS A 346 11.66 4.76 19.78
C LYS A 346 12.25 3.94 18.63
N PHE A 347 12.70 2.74 18.95
CA PHE A 347 13.11 1.71 17.99
C PHE A 347 11.86 1.10 17.35
N SER A 348 11.73 1.23 16.03
CA SER A 348 10.54 0.79 15.31
C SER A 348 10.63 -0.69 14.93
N ASN A 349 9.61 -1.46 15.28
CA ASN A 349 9.44 -2.85 14.85
C ASN A 349 8.17 -2.90 14.00
N HIS A 350 8.33 -2.95 12.69
CA HIS A 350 7.24 -3.23 11.78
C HIS A 350 7.16 -4.74 11.54
N ILE A 351 5.97 -5.31 11.66
CA ILE A 351 5.74 -6.75 11.46
C ILE A 351 4.63 -6.91 10.43
N HIS A 352 4.97 -7.44 9.26
CA HIS A 352 4.00 -7.90 8.29
C HIS A 352 3.30 -9.13 8.82
N CYS A 353 1.99 -9.01 9.04
CA CYS A 353 1.20 -10.10 9.58
C CYS A 353 0.48 -10.93 8.50
N GLY A 354 0.80 -10.61 7.24
CA GLY A 354 0.42 -11.31 6.03
C GLY A 354 -1.05 -11.11 5.69
N GLU A 355 -1.32 -10.26 4.68
CA GLU A 355 -2.51 -10.38 3.82
C GLU A 355 -2.15 -9.95 2.40
N GLY A 356 -1.15 -10.63 1.84
CA GLY A 356 -1.00 -10.80 0.40
C GLY A 356 -1.69 -12.10 -0.03
N MET A 357 -2.16 -12.16 -1.26
CA MET A 357 -3.03 -13.24 -1.76
C MET A 357 -2.38 -14.63 -1.65
N GLY A 358 -2.78 -15.39 -0.62
CA GLY A 358 -2.16 -16.66 -0.26
C GLY A 358 -1.87 -17.59 -1.43
N VAL A 359 -0.58 -17.75 -1.75
CA VAL A 359 -0.11 -18.75 -2.72
C VAL A 359 -0.13 -20.16 -2.12
N ALA A 360 -0.60 -21.13 -2.92
CA ALA A 360 -0.71 -22.54 -2.52
C ALA A 360 -0.58 -23.46 -3.74
N MET A 361 -0.55 -24.77 -3.53
CA MET A 361 -0.52 -25.78 -4.62
C MET A 361 -1.58 -25.52 -5.70
N ASP A 362 -2.79 -25.12 -5.29
CA ASP A 362 -3.93 -24.84 -6.17
C ASP A 362 -4.12 -23.36 -6.50
N ASN A 363 -3.21 -22.49 -6.08
CA ASN A 363 -3.29 -21.04 -6.27
C ASN A 363 -1.91 -20.50 -6.67
N ARG A 364 -1.52 -20.78 -7.92
CA ARG A 364 -0.21 -20.49 -8.54
C ARG A 364 -0.36 -20.21 -10.04
N SER A 365 0.70 -20.06 -10.82
CA SER A 365 0.56 -19.87 -12.28
C SER A 365 -0.13 -21.08 -12.95
N ALA A 366 -0.77 -20.94 -14.12
CA ALA A 366 -1.44 -22.06 -14.80
C ALA A 366 -0.45 -23.16 -15.24
N ILE A 367 0.74 -22.75 -15.69
CA ILE A 367 1.85 -23.63 -16.09
C ILE A 367 2.42 -24.32 -14.85
N GLY A 368 2.65 -23.59 -13.77
CA GLY A 368 3.11 -24.19 -12.51
C GLY A 368 2.09 -25.15 -11.91
N TYR A 369 0.80 -24.85 -12.02
CA TYR A 369 -0.29 -25.77 -11.66
C TYR A 369 -0.23 -27.05 -12.50
N ALA A 370 -0.12 -26.92 -13.82
CA ALA A 370 0.03 -28.07 -14.71
C ALA A 370 1.28 -28.92 -14.39
N MET A 371 2.43 -28.28 -14.14
CA MET A 371 3.68 -28.95 -13.75
C MET A 371 3.54 -29.72 -12.42
N THR A 372 2.66 -29.24 -11.53
CA THR A 372 2.39 -29.87 -10.23
C THR A 372 1.54 -31.13 -10.39
N TYR A 373 0.50 -31.07 -11.23
CA TYR A 373 -0.57 -32.09 -11.27
C TYR A 373 -0.49 -33.08 -12.44
N LEU A 374 0.14 -32.72 -13.57
CA LEU A 374 0.31 -33.62 -14.72
C LEU A 374 1.69 -34.28 -14.69
N SER A 375 2.70 -33.51 -15.05
CA SER A 375 4.10 -33.93 -15.15
C SER A 375 4.98 -32.70 -15.27
N ALA A 376 6.23 -32.80 -14.82
CA ALA A 376 7.27 -31.84 -15.15
C ALA A 376 8.51 -32.61 -15.63
N PRO A 377 9.06 -32.31 -16.82
CA PRO A 377 8.61 -31.27 -17.76
C PRO A 377 7.24 -31.59 -18.42
N LEU A 378 6.50 -30.54 -18.79
CA LEU A 378 5.24 -30.66 -19.54
C LEU A 378 5.51 -31.04 -21.02
N PRO A 379 4.62 -31.81 -21.66
CA PRO A 379 4.80 -32.22 -23.06
C PRO A 379 4.62 -31.05 -24.03
N ALA A 380 5.20 -31.15 -25.24
CA ALA A 380 5.06 -30.12 -26.28
C ALA A 380 3.59 -29.88 -26.70
N SER A 381 2.73 -30.89 -26.58
CA SER A 381 1.28 -30.76 -26.83
C SER A 381 0.63 -29.73 -25.91
N PHE A 382 1.05 -29.66 -24.63
CA PHE A 382 0.58 -28.68 -23.68
C PHE A 382 0.93 -27.26 -24.13
N TYR A 383 2.21 -27.01 -24.45
CA TYR A 383 2.65 -25.67 -24.84
C TYR A 383 2.03 -25.21 -26.16
N ARG A 384 1.83 -26.12 -27.12
CA ARG A 384 1.05 -25.83 -28.34
C ARG A 384 -0.39 -25.42 -28.05
N ALA A 385 -1.07 -26.14 -27.15
CA ALA A 385 -2.44 -25.82 -26.77
C ALA A 385 -2.52 -24.48 -26.04
N PHE A 386 -1.61 -24.24 -25.09
CA PHE A 386 -1.52 -22.99 -24.35
C PHE A 386 -1.18 -21.80 -25.26
N TRP A 387 -0.26 -21.97 -26.22
CA TRP A 387 0.07 -20.96 -27.23
C TRP A 387 -1.16 -20.51 -28.02
N ARG A 388 -1.92 -21.48 -28.56
CA ARG A 388 -3.14 -21.20 -29.32
C ARG A 388 -4.18 -20.49 -28.46
N TYR A 389 -4.29 -20.90 -27.20
CA TYR A 389 -5.18 -20.26 -26.25
C TYR A 389 -4.80 -18.80 -25.98
N VAL A 390 -3.50 -18.50 -25.81
CA VAL A 390 -3.00 -17.13 -25.67
C VAL A 390 -3.39 -16.26 -26.87
N LEU A 391 -3.12 -16.72 -28.10
CA LEU A 391 -3.46 -15.96 -29.30
C LEU A 391 -4.98 -15.75 -29.45
N THR A 392 -5.76 -16.80 -29.20
CA THR A 392 -7.24 -16.72 -29.26
C THR A 392 -7.79 -15.75 -28.22
N GLY A 393 -7.24 -15.75 -27.00
CA GLY A 393 -7.63 -14.82 -25.94
C GLY A 393 -7.33 -13.36 -26.29
N ILE A 394 -6.23 -13.11 -27.01
CA ILE A 394 -5.89 -11.76 -27.50
C ILE A 394 -6.89 -11.28 -28.54
N ASP A 395 -7.28 -12.12 -29.50
CA ASP A 395 -8.28 -11.78 -30.51
C ASP A 395 -9.67 -11.56 -29.87
N ALA A 396 -10.02 -12.38 -28.87
CA ALA A 396 -11.25 -12.21 -28.11
C ALA A 396 -11.28 -10.91 -27.31
N ALA A 397 -10.18 -10.55 -26.64
CA ALA A 397 -10.06 -9.30 -25.89
C ALA A 397 -10.27 -8.07 -26.78
N ARG A 398 -9.63 -8.06 -27.96
CA ARG A 398 -9.80 -7.00 -28.96
C ARG A 398 -11.23 -6.92 -29.48
N SER A 399 -11.87 -8.07 -29.72
CA SER A 399 -13.26 -8.12 -30.19
C SER A 399 -14.24 -7.56 -29.16
N ARG A 400 -14.06 -7.91 -27.88
CA ARG A 400 -14.91 -7.38 -26.80
C ARG A 400 -14.73 -5.89 -26.57
N GLU A 401 -13.52 -5.37 -26.74
CA GLU A 401 -13.31 -3.93 -26.67
C GLU A 401 -14.11 -3.18 -27.75
N ALA A 402 -14.18 -3.74 -28.96
CA ALA A 402 -14.98 -3.18 -30.05
C ALA A 402 -16.49 -3.23 -29.75
N GLU A 403 -16.97 -4.28 -29.09
CA GLU A 403 -18.37 -4.41 -28.68
C GLU A 403 -18.75 -3.48 -27.51
N HIS A 404 -17.85 -3.30 -26.53
CA HIS A 404 -18.03 -2.44 -25.37
C HIS A 404 -17.43 -1.03 -25.56
N TRP A 405 -17.66 -0.42 -26.73
CA TRP A 405 -17.09 0.88 -27.08
C TRP A 405 -17.50 2.04 -26.14
N ARG A 406 -18.62 1.89 -25.42
CA ARG A 406 -19.12 2.85 -24.41
C ARG A 406 -18.58 2.61 -22.98
N GLY A 407 -17.72 1.62 -22.78
CA GLY A 407 -17.27 1.18 -21.45
C GLY A 407 -18.14 0.06 -20.86
N THR A 408 -17.72 -0.52 -19.74
CA THR A 408 -18.54 -1.45 -18.96
C THR A 408 -19.33 -0.66 -17.92
N ASP A 409 -20.62 -0.94 -17.82
CA ASP A 409 -21.64 -0.10 -17.18
C ASP A 409 -21.29 0.44 -15.78
N GLY A 410 -21.56 1.74 -15.59
CA GLY A 410 -21.71 2.36 -14.27
C GLY A 410 -20.88 3.62 -13.97
N THR A 411 -20.16 4.18 -14.93
CA THR A 411 -19.50 5.49 -14.74
C THR A 411 -19.84 6.41 -15.92
N PRO A 412 -20.27 7.67 -15.67
CA PRO A 412 -20.35 8.68 -16.72
C PRO A 412 -18.93 8.90 -17.27
N ASP A 413 -18.78 8.72 -18.59
CA ASP A 413 -17.70 9.19 -19.46
C ASP A 413 -16.35 9.49 -18.79
N ALA A 414 -15.73 8.49 -18.15
CA ALA A 414 -14.30 8.60 -17.87
C ALA A 414 -13.58 8.58 -19.24
N PRO A 415 -12.86 9.65 -19.62
CA PRO A 415 -12.16 9.67 -20.89
C PRO A 415 -11.17 8.50 -20.93
N ARG A 416 -11.29 7.65 -21.95
CA ARG A 416 -10.32 6.56 -22.21
C ARG A 416 -8.93 7.19 -22.25
N LEU A 417 -8.04 6.81 -21.35
CA LEU A 417 -6.67 7.28 -21.41
C LEU A 417 -6.04 6.69 -22.69
N PRO A 418 -5.24 7.47 -23.45
CA PRO A 418 -4.53 6.94 -24.61
C PRO A 418 -3.68 5.73 -24.22
N GLY A 419 -3.96 4.55 -24.80
CA GLY A 419 -3.27 3.29 -24.48
C GLY A 419 -4.11 2.24 -23.75
N GLU A 420 -5.35 2.54 -23.37
CA GLU A 420 -6.27 1.59 -22.72
C GLU A 420 -6.86 0.50 -23.65
N HIS A 421 -6.44 0.46 -24.92
CA HIS A 421 -6.92 -0.44 -25.99
C HIS A 421 -6.57 -1.94 -25.83
N VAL A 422 -6.16 -2.34 -24.63
CA VAL A 422 -5.81 -3.73 -24.29
C VAL A 422 -6.23 -4.09 -22.86
N SER A 423 -7.06 -3.24 -22.23
CA SER A 423 -7.58 -3.52 -20.88
C SER A 423 -8.48 -4.76 -20.91
N GLY A 424 -8.22 -5.73 -20.02
CA GLY A 424 -9.01 -6.97 -19.92
C GLY A 424 -8.42 -8.22 -20.57
N LEU A 425 -7.27 -8.16 -21.26
CA LEU A 425 -6.63 -9.35 -21.86
C LEU A 425 -6.45 -10.50 -20.85
N PHE A 426 -5.86 -10.19 -19.69
CA PHE A 426 -5.63 -11.21 -18.66
C PHE A 426 -6.96 -11.70 -18.06
N ASP A 427 -7.99 -10.86 -18.02
CA ASP A 427 -9.32 -11.32 -17.63
C ASP A 427 -9.89 -12.30 -18.67
N GLU A 428 -9.65 -12.10 -19.96
CA GLU A 428 -10.02 -13.07 -21.01
C GLU A 428 -9.26 -14.39 -20.94
N LEU A 429 -7.93 -14.30 -20.77
CA LEU A 429 -7.09 -15.48 -20.65
C LEU A 429 -7.42 -16.31 -19.41
N PHE A 430 -7.99 -15.73 -18.36
CA PHE A 430 -8.19 -16.42 -17.09
C PHE A 430 -9.65 -16.37 -16.59
N ARG A 431 -10.62 -16.13 -17.48
CA ARG A 431 -12.04 -16.13 -17.14
C ARG A 431 -12.51 -17.55 -16.78
N ASN A 432 -12.72 -17.82 -15.49
CA ASN A 432 -13.40 -19.02 -14.94
C ASN A 432 -12.89 -20.37 -15.48
N ASP A 433 -11.69 -20.79 -15.08
CA ASP A 433 -11.16 -22.16 -15.30
C ASP A 433 -11.32 -22.68 -16.75
N SER A 434 -11.29 -21.80 -17.74
CA SER A 434 -11.75 -22.05 -19.11
C SER A 434 -10.85 -22.95 -19.95
N LEU A 435 -9.64 -23.27 -19.48
CA LEU A 435 -8.66 -24.06 -20.21
C LEU A 435 -8.46 -25.43 -19.58
N THR A 436 -8.98 -26.46 -20.26
CA THR A 436 -8.73 -27.86 -19.94
C THR A 436 -7.74 -28.44 -20.93
N ILE A 437 -6.61 -28.95 -20.44
CA ILE A 437 -5.59 -29.65 -21.24
C ILE A 437 -5.38 -31.03 -20.63
N ASP A 438 -5.45 -32.07 -21.47
CA ASP A 438 -5.25 -33.47 -21.07
C ASP A 438 -6.14 -33.90 -19.88
N GLY A 439 -7.37 -33.39 -19.84
CA GLY A 439 -8.34 -33.67 -18.76
C GLY A 439 -8.12 -32.90 -17.47
N LEU A 440 -7.05 -32.10 -17.36
CA LEU A 440 -6.82 -31.19 -16.25
C LEU A 440 -7.34 -29.80 -16.61
N MET A 441 -8.34 -29.34 -15.86
CA MET A 441 -8.79 -27.96 -15.86
C MET A 441 -7.75 -27.11 -15.12
N LEU A 442 -7.07 -26.21 -15.84
CA LEU A 442 -5.99 -25.42 -15.26
C LEU A 442 -6.57 -24.38 -14.31
N ARG A 443 -6.05 -24.36 -13.09
CA ARG A 443 -6.32 -23.31 -12.12
C ARG A 443 -5.16 -22.35 -12.08
N ARG A 444 -5.48 -21.06 -11.99
CA ARG A 444 -4.49 -20.01 -11.83
C ARG A 444 -4.76 -19.22 -10.56
N TYR A 445 -3.69 -18.70 -9.99
CA TYR A 445 -3.70 -17.62 -9.02
C TYR A 445 -4.66 -16.52 -9.47
N ASP A 446 -5.69 -16.32 -8.65
CA ASP A 446 -6.60 -15.20 -8.72
C ASP A 446 -6.74 -14.66 -7.29
N GLY A 447 -6.35 -13.41 -7.10
CA GLY A 447 -6.58 -12.72 -5.85
C GLY A 447 -8.03 -12.87 -5.38
N ASN A 448 -9.01 -12.65 -6.24
CA ASN A 448 -10.40 -12.63 -5.83
C ASN A 448 -11.04 -14.02 -5.70
N SER A 449 -10.25 -15.10 -5.73
CA SER A 449 -10.78 -16.45 -5.55
C SER A 449 -11.20 -16.71 -4.10
N ALA A 450 -12.26 -17.51 -3.93
CA ALA A 450 -12.70 -17.94 -2.60
C ALA A 450 -11.58 -18.68 -1.83
N ARG A 451 -10.72 -19.40 -2.56
CA ARG A 451 -9.58 -20.11 -1.98
C ARG A 451 -8.54 -19.14 -1.43
N THR A 452 -8.18 -18.11 -2.20
CA THR A 452 -7.25 -17.08 -1.78
C THR A 452 -7.74 -16.39 -0.52
N ARG A 453 -9.01 -15.95 -0.49
CA ARG A 453 -9.60 -15.32 0.72
C ARG A 453 -9.55 -16.22 1.95
N GLN A 454 -9.87 -17.51 1.80
CA GLN A 454 -9.77 -18.47 2.90
C GLN A 454 -8.34 -18.62 3.42
N LEU A 455 -7.34 -18.70 2.52
CA LEU A 455 -5.94 -18.82 2.89
C LEU A 455 -5.44 -17.57 3.62
N VAL A 456 -5.76 -16.39 3.09
CA VAL A 456 -5.44 -15.09 3.69
C VAL A 456 -6.03 -14.99 5.10
N ALA A 457 -7.34 -15.24 5.24
CA ALA A 457 -8.02 -15.17 6.53
C ALA A 457 -7.45 -16.17 7.55
N TYR A 458 -7.12 -17.40 7.11
CA TYR A 458 -6.54 -18.42 7.97
C TYR A 458 -5.11 -18.08 8.42
N THR A 459 -4.25 -17.64 7.51
CA THR A 459 -2.86 -17.29 7.83
C THR A 459 -2.79 -16.04 8.70
N GLY A 460 -3.54 -14.99 8.35
CA GLY A 460 -3.64 -13.77 9.16
C GLY A 460 -4.08 -14.08 10.60
N LYS A 461 -5.07 -14.98 10.77
CA LYS A 461 -5.48 -15.47 12.10
C LYS A 461 -4.34 -16.07 12.89
N ARG A 462 -3.61 -16.99 12.26
CA ARG A 462 -2.54 -17.72 12.94
C ARG A 462 -1.36 -16.82 13.27
N ASN A 463 -1.01 -15.88 12.41
CA ASN A 463 0.01 -14.88 12.69
C ASN A 463 -0.37 -14.01 13.88
N MET A 464 -1.61 -13.52 13.93
CA MET A 464 -2.09 -12.72 15.07
C MET A 464 -2.07 -13.48 16.39
N MET A 465 -2.54 -14.74 16.39
CA MET A 465 -2.49 -15.57 17.58
C MET A 465 -1.05 -15.86 18.00
N ALA A 466 -0.16 -16.16 17.06
CA ALA A 466 1.25 -16.43 17.37
C ALA A 466 1.97 -15.18 17.90
N ILE A 467 1.66 -13.97 17.40
CA ILE A 467 2.16 -12.70 17.96
C ILE A 467 1.60 -12.50 19.38
N SER A 468 0.32 -12.75 19.60
CA SER A 468 -0.31 -12.65 20.92
C SER A 468 0.33 -13.62 21.93
N GLU A 469 0.54 -14.88 21.53
CA GLU A 469 1.23 -15.89 22.34
C GLU A 469 2.67 -15.48 22.63
N ALA A 470 3.38 -14.94 21.65
CA ALA A 470 4.73 -14.42 21.84
C ALA A 470 4.73 -13.25 22.84
N PHE A 471 3.80 -12.30 22.72
CA PHE A 471 3.69 -11.17 23.66
C PHE A 471 3.35 -11.61 25.09
N ASP A 472 2.52 -12.63 25.23
CA ASP A 472 2.08 -13.14 26.54
C ASP A 472 3.12 -14.08 27.19
N THR A 473 4.15 -14.49 26.46
CA THR A 473 5.20 -15.37 26.98
C THR A 473 6.09 -14.61 27.96
N VAL A 474 6.38 -15.22 29.12
CA VAL A 474 7.34 -14.72 30.10
C VAL A 474 8.76 -15.09 29.66
N PRO A 475 9.68 -14.12 29.53
CA PRO A 475 11.07 -14.42 29.17
C PRO A 475 11.72 -15.37 30.17
N LYS A 476 12.37 -16.43 29.68
CA LYS A 476 13.12 -17.38 30.53
C LYS A 476 14.25 -16.71 31.30
N THR A 477 14.79 -15.62 30.74
CA THR A 477 15.88 -14.84 31.32
C THR A 477 15.51 -13.36 31.23
N PRO A 478 15.24 -12.69 32.37
CA PRO A 478 14.95 -11.25 32.36
C PRO A 478 16.19 -10.49 31.90
N ALA A 479 15.99 -9.48 31.05
CA ALA A 479 17.09 -8.69 30.52
C ALA A 479 17.55 -7.59 31.49
N LEU A 480 16.68 -7.14 32.41
CA LEU A 480 17.03 -6.16 33.46
C LEU A 480 16.63 -6.65 34.87
N PRO A 481 17.35 -6.21 35.91
CA PRO A 481 16.95 -6.44 37.30
C PRO A 481 15.57 -5.84 37.59
N GLY A 482 14.65 -6.63 38.13
CA GLY A 482 13.29 -6.19 38.51
C GLY A 482 12.15 -6.70 37.62
N GLU A 483 12.44 -7.16 36.40
CA GLU A 483 11.43 -7.62 35.43
C GLU A 483 10.97 -9.08 35.64
N LYS A 484 10.87 -9.52 36.91
CA LYS A 484 10.48 -10.91 37.21
C LYS A 484 8.98 -11.10 37.01
N GLY A 485 8.62 -12.04 36.14
CA GLY A 485 7.22 -12.39 35.87
C GLY A 485 6.51 -11.47 34.87
N GLU A 486 7.21 -10.49 34.31
CA GLU A 486 6.69 -9.66 33.21
C GLU A 486 6.78 -10.42 31.88
N ASN A 487 5.76 -10.31 31.03
CA ASN A 487 5.75 -10.90 29.69
C ASN A 487 6.44 -10.01 28.63
N TYR A 488 6.64 -10.52 27.41
CA TYR A 488 7.30 -9.76 26.34
C TYR A 488 6.61 -8.43 26.02
N TYR A 489 5.28 -8.35 26.10
CA TYR A 489 4.58 -7.08 25.89
C TYR A 489 4.95 -6.02 26.94
N GLN A 490 4.99 -6.41 28.21
CA GLN A 490 5.35 -5.53 29.34
C GLN A 490 6.81 -5.05 29.27
N VAL A 491 7.73 -5.93 28.87
CA VAL A 491 9.17 -5.59 28.84
C VAL A 491 9.61 -4.91 27.55
N LEU A 492 8.92 -5.15 26.42
CA LEU A 492 9.31 -4.58 25.11
C LEU A 492 8.49 -3.34 24.74
N ALA A 493 7.16 -3.34 24.92
CA ALA A 493 6.26 -2.37 24.28
C ALA A 493 5.53 -1.42 25.25
N GLN A 494 5.17 -1.88 26.45
CA GLN A 494 4.24 -1.14 27.31
C GLN A 494 4.86 0.12 27.95
N GLY A 495 4.15 1.25 27.89
CA GLY A 495 4.53 2.48 28.59
C GLY A 495 5.71 3.20 27.93
N ASP A 496 6.68 3.64 28.73
CA ASP A 496 7.80 4.44 28.24
C ASP A 496 8.94 3.62 27.60
N ARG A 497 8.72 2.31 27.36
CA ARG A 497 9.73 1.41 26.78
C ARG A 497 10.23 1.92 25.44
N PRO A 498 11.53 1.74 25.13
CA PRO A 498 12.16 2.35 23.96
C PRO A 498 11.81 1.68 22.63
N MET A 499 10.96 0.65 22.59
CA MET A 499 10.54 -0.02 21.35
C MET A 499 9.06 0.24 21.07
N VAL A 500 8.70 0.36 19.80
CA VAL A 500 7.31 0.43 19.35
C VAL A 500 7.06 -0.67 18.33
N PHE A 501 5.84 -1.21 18.33
CA PHE A 501 5.41 -2.26 17.42
C PHE A 501 4.27 -1.76 16.56
N ARG A 502 4.42 -1.92 15.24
CA ARG A 502 3.36 -1.69 14.27
C ARG A 502 3.12 -2.95 13.46
N LEU A 503 1.87 -3.39 13.42
CA LEU A 503 1.47 -4.58 12.68
C LEU A 503 0.85 -4.18 11.35
N GLY A 504 1.51 -4.58 10.25
CA GLY A 504 0.99 -4.39 8.91
C GLY A 504 0.09 -5.52 8.47
N HIS A 505 -0.89 -5.19 7.62
CA HIS A 505 -1.85 -6.14 7.04
C HIS A 505 -2.68 -6.93 8.07
N ALA A 506 -2.91 -6.38 9.26
CA ALA A 506 -3.57 -7.09 10.37
C ALA A 506 -5.09 -6.85 10.47
N TYR A 507 -5.81 -6.66 9.35
CA TYR A 507 -7.17 -6.07 9.33
C TYR A 507 -8.19 -6.80 10.21
N TYR A 508 -8.31 -8.13 10.11
CA TYR A 508 -9.36 -8.87 10.82
C TYR A 508 -9.25 -8.87 12.36
N TYR A 509 -8.11 -8.48 12.93
CA TYR A 509 -7.80 -8.70 14.35
C TYR A 509 -7.45 -7.43 15.11
N ARG A 510 -7.56 -6.26 14.48
CA ARG A 510 -7.18 -4.96 15.06
C ARG A 510 -7.92 -4.67 16.36
N SER A 511 -9.21 -4.97 16.41
CA SER A 511 -10.04 -4.74 17.61
C SER A 511 -9.54 -5.54 18.82
N TYR A 512 -9.26 -6.83 18.62
CA TYR A 512 -8.71 -7.69 19.67
C TYR A 512 -7.30 -7.25 20.09
N VAL A 513 -6.41 -7.01 19.12
CA VAL A 513 -5.02 -6.63 19.39
C VAL A 513 -4.95 -5.25 20.06
N GLY A 514 -5.70 -4.26 19.56
CA GLY A 514 -5.73 -2.91 20.13
C GLY A 514 -6.29 -2.88 21.55
N ALA A 515 -7.31 -3.69 21.84
CA ALA A 515 -7.88 -3.81 23.18
C ALA A 515 -6.93 -4.54 24.17
N ARG A 516 -6.26 -5.61 23.73
CA ARG A 516 -5.35 -6.41 24.58
C ARG A 516 -3.97 -5.76 24.74
N TYR A 517 -3.47 -5.12 23.69
CA TYR A 517 -2.14 -4.53 23.60
C TYR A 517 -2.18 -3.05 23.18
N PRO A 518 -2.67 -2.11 24.03
CA PRO A 518 -2.86 -0.71 23.67
C PRO A 518 -1.65 0.04 23.08
N TYR A 519 -0.41 -0.39 23.34
CA TYR A 519 0.80 0.25 22.79
C TYR A 519 1.19 -0.26 21.39
N VAL A 520 0.48 -1.26 20.87
CA VAL A 520 0.67 -1.77 19.50
C VAL A 520 -0.18 -0.95 18.54
N ALA A 521 0.44 -0.50 17.46
CA ALA A 521 -0.21 0.25 16.38
C ALA A 521 -0.42 -0.63 15.12
N PHE A 522 -1.15 -0.11 14.14
CA PHE A 522 -1.33 -0.72 12.82
C PHE A 522 -0.88 0.28 11.77
N ASP A 523 -0.36 -0.16 10.63
CA ASP A 523 -0.49 0.65 9.42
C ASP A 523 -1.65 0.13 8.59
N THR A 524 -2.29 1.05 7.89
CA THR A 524 -3.55 0.83 7.20
C THR A 524 -3.36 1.13 5.73
N ASN A 525 -3.48 0.08 4.93
CA ASN A 525 -3.65 0.19 3.50
C ASN A 525 -5.13 -0.11 3.21
N LEU A 526 -5.92 0.90 2.82
CA LEU A 526 -7.30 0.70 2.37
C LEU A 526 -7.36 0.28 0.90
N GLY A 527 -6.20 0.26 0.22
CA GLY A 527 -5.80 -0.62 -0.86
C GLY A 527 -6.89 -0.94 -1.87
N SER A 528 -6.80 -0.26 -3.01
CA SER A 528 -7.72 -0.45 -4.12
C SER A 528 -7.53 -1.76 -4.89
N ASN A 529 -6.37 -2.38 -4.76
CA ASN A 529 -5.95 -3.46 -5.65
C ASN A 529 -5.98 -4.82 -4.95
N ALA A 530 -6.24 -5.89 -5.70
CA ALA A 530 -6.60 -7.24 -5.26
C ALA A 530 -5.52 -7.98 -4.43
N ILE A 531 -4.52 -7.31 -3.87
CA ILE A 531 -3.33 -7.91 -3.25
C ILE A 531 -3.10 -7.43 -1.83
N THR A 532 -3.42 -6.18 -1.51
CA THR A 532 -3.31 -5.63 -0.16
C THR A 532 -4.55 -4.80 0.18
N GLY A 533 -4.96 -4.81 1.45
CA GLY A 533 -6.04 -3.94 1.93
C GLY A 533 -7.46 -4.47 1.73
N ALA A 534 -8.42 -3.55 1.53
CA ALA A 534 -9.86 -3.82 1.52
C ALA A 534 -10.32 -4.78 0.41
N SER A 535 -9.50 -5.01 -0.61
CA SER A 535 -9.85 -5.86 -1.75
C SER A 535 -10.07 -7.33 -1.38
N GLY A 536 -9.38 -7.83 -0.35
CA GLY A 536 -9.54 -9.20 0.15
C GLY A 536 -10.92 -9.47 0.76
N LEU A 537 -11.73 -8.42 0.95
CA LEU A 537 -13.07 -8.49 1.51
C LEU A 537 -14.14 -8.84 0.47
N PHE A 538 -13.89 -8.62 -0.82
CA PHE A 538 -14.90 -8.87 -1.85
C PHE A 538 -15.06 -10.36 -2.14
N ASP A 539 -16.31 -10.84 -2.10
CA ASP A 539 -16.71 -12.23 -2.26
C ASP A 539 -16.54 -12.81 -3.68
N SER A 540 -16.28 -11.96 -4.67
CA SER A 540 -16.12 -12.35 -6.06
C SER A 540 -15.32 -11.31 -6.85
N SER A 541 -14.72 -11.76 -7.95
CA SER A 541 -14.05 -10.88 -8.91
C SER A 541 -15.01 -9.84 -9.50
N GLU A 542 -16.29 -10.20 -9.65
CA GLU A 542 -17.33 -9.31 -10.13
C GLU A 542 -17.73 -8.27 -9.08
N SER A 543 -17.90 -8.67 -7.81
CA SER A 543 -18.11 -7.72 -6.71
C SER A 543 -16.97 -6.71 -6.60
N TYR A 544 -15.73 -7.19 -6.69
CA TYR A 544 -14.55 -6.32 -6.73
C TYR A 544 -14.54 -5.39 -7.96
N ARG A 545 -14.99 -5.86 -9.14
CA ARG A 545 -15.10 -5.06 -10.36
C ARG A 545 -16.17 -3.97 -10.23
N LEU A 546 -17.30 -4.26 -9.60
CA LEU A 546 -18.42 -3.34 -9.44
C LEU A 546 -18.13 -2.22 -8.43
N ASN A 547 -17.33 -2.50 -7.41
CA ASN A 547 -16.96 -1.55 -6.35
C ASN A 547 -15.82 -0.57 -6.76
N ARG A 548 -15.89 -0.03 -7.99
CA ARG A 548 -14.86 0.89 -8.53
C ARG A 548 -14.73 2.18 -7.71
N GLY A 549 -15.80 2.63 -7.06
CA GLY A 549 -15.79 3.83 -6.21
C GLY A 549 -14.84 3.69 -5.03
N LEU A 550 -14.69 2.48 -4.45
CA LEU A 550 -13.74 2.24 -3.37
C LEU A 550 -12.34 2.12 -3.95
N ARG A 551 -12.22 1.41 -5.07
CA ARG A 551 -10.95 1.13 -5.73
C ARG A 551 -10.32 2.40 -6.33
N HIS A 552 -10.95 2.99 -7.32
CA HIS A 552 -10.38 4.09 -8.08
C HIS A 552 -10.81 5.47 -7.57
N LEU A 553 -11.58 5.55 -6.47
CA LEU A 553 -12.30 6.77 -6.10
C LEU A 553 -13.17 7.29 -7.25
N GLN A 554 -13.66 6.37 -8.08
CA GLN A 554 -14.42 6.67 -9.29
C GLN A 554 -15.41 5.53 -9.57
N GLY A 555 -16.71 5.80 -9.45
CA GLY A 555 -17.79 4.85 -9.67
C GLY A 555 -18.58 4.51 -8.40
N TYR A 556 -19.21 3.34 -8.37
CA TYR A 556 -20.09 2.94 -7.26
C TYR A 556 -19.36 2.14 -6.17
N ILE A 557 -19.93 2.17 -4.97
CA ILE A 557 -19.61 1.29 -3.84
C ILE A 557 -20.90 0.75 -3.26
N ASP A 558 -20.98 -0.56 -3.03
CA ASP A 558 -22.05 -1.20 -2.28
C ASP A 558 -21.96 -0.80 -0.80
N THR A 559 -23.08 -0.37 -0.22
CA THR A 559 -23.15 0.03 1.19
C THR A 559 -22.84 -1.11 2.16
N ASN A 560 -23.11 -2.36 1.77
CA ASN A 560 -22.73 -3.54 2.55
C ASN A 560 -21.21 -3.68 2.58
N ALA A 561 -20.52 -3.42 1.46
CA ALA A 561 -19.06 -3.44 1.39
C ALA A 561 -18.44 -2.31 2.23
N ILE A 562 -19.04 -1.11 2.24
CA ILE A 562 -18.60 -0.01 3.12
C ILE A 562 -18.73 -0.40 4.59
N GLN A 563 -19.87 -1.00 4.98
CA GLN A 563 -20.10 -1.42 6.36
C GLN A 563 -19.12 -2.51 6.79
N GLU A 564 -18.91 -3.53 5.96
CA GLU A 564 -17.96 -4.62 6.21
C GLU A 564 -16.52 -4.09 6.35
N LEU A 565 -16.12 -3.15 5.50
CA LEU A 565 -14.82 -2.50 5.56
C LEU A 565 -14.68 -1.64 6.83
N SER A 566 -15.70 -0.85 7.17
CA SER A 566 -15.73 -0.05 8.39
C SER A 566 -15.60 -0.92 9.64
N ASP A 567 -16.33 -2.03 9.71
CA ASP A 567 -16.31 -2.92 10.87
C ASP A 567 -14.97 -3.64 11.03
N ARG A 568 -14.34 -4.04 9.92
CA ARG A 568 -13.06 -4.78 9.95
C ARG A 568 -11.86 -3.86 10.14
N VAL A 569 -11.81 -2.71 9.47
CA VAL A 569 -10.62 -1.87 9.45
C VAL A 569 -10.70 -0.77 10.49
N MET A 570 -11.85 -0.14 10.63
CA MET A 570 -12.04 0.99 11.55
C MET A 570 -12.62 0.56 12.90
N TYR A 571 -13.23 -0.63 12.99
CA TYR A 571 -13.92 -1.08 14.21
C TYR A 571 -14.80 0.03 14.83
N ALA A 572 -15.44 0.82 13.97
CA ALA A 572 -16.18 2.02 14.37
C ALA A 572 -17.47 1.61 15.07
N GLY A 573 -17.72 2.15 16.27
CA GLY A 573 -18.93 1.88 17.05
C GLY A 573 -18.68 1.74 18.55
N VAL A 574 -19.75 1.71 19.33
CA VAL A 574 -19.71 1.72 20.81
C VAL A 574 -18.87 0.57 21.40
N ARG A 575 -18.69 -0.53 20.67
CA ARG A 575 -17.87 -1.68 21.11
C ARG A 575 -16.36 -1.42 21.10
N SER A 576 -15.90 -0.32 20.50
CA SER A 576 -14.50 0.11 20.57
C SER A 576 -14.15 0.89 21.82
N LEU A 577 -15.16 1.26 22.61
CA LEU A 577 -14.99 2.07 23.81
C LEU A 577 -14.97 1.20 25.07
N ASP A 578 -14.23 1.69 26.06
CA ASP A 578 -14.25 1.13 27.40
C ASP A 578 -15.66 1.25 28.01
N ARG A 579 -16.07 0.23 28.77
CA ARG A 579 -17.37 0.23 29.45
C ARG A 579 -17.54 1.44 30.40
N SER A 580 -16.46 1.90 31.02
CA SER A 580 -16.49 3.10 31.89
C SER A 580 -16.86 4.36 31.12
N ASP A 581 -16.35 4.49 29.90
CA ASP A 581 -16.45 5.72 29.11
C ASP A 581 -17.85 5.81 28.51
N VAL A 582 -18.37 4.66 28.04
CA VAL A 582 -19.78 4.51 27.62
C VAL A 582 -20.72 4.84 28.78
N GLN A 583 -20.44 4.34 29.99
CA GLN A 583 -21.28 4.62 31.16
C GLN A 583 -21.23 6.11 31.56
N ALA A 584 -20.06 6.75 31.47
CA ALA A 584 -19.90 8.17 31.73
C ALA A 584 -20.72 9.02 30.74
N LEU A 585 -20.61 8.76 29.44
CA LEU A 585 -21.38 9.46 28.41
C LEU A 585 -22.90 9.23 28.55
N LEU A 586 -23.30 8.01 28.93
CA LEU A 586 -24.70 7.69 29.20
C LEU A 586 -25.24 8.50 30.38
N GLU A 587 -24.46 8.62 31.46
CA GLU A 587 -24.85 9.41 32.63
C GLU A 587 -24.95 10.89 32.30
N LEU A 588 -23.98 11.45 31.57
CA LEU A 588 -24.04 12.83 31.08
C LEU A 588 -25.31 13.07 30.26
N SER A 589 -25.63 12.21 29.29
CA SER A 589 -26.84 12.36 28.46
C SER A 589 -28.16 12.33 29.26
N ARG A 590 -28.17 11.68 30.43
CA ARG A 590 -29.36 11.55 31.29
C ARG A 590 -29.53 12.70 32.26
N THR A 591 -28.42 13.27 32.71
CA THR A 591 -28.37 14.25 33.80
C THR A 591 -28.38 15.69 33.31
N CYS A 592 -27.91 15.94 32.10
CA CYS A 592 -27.90 17.28 31.51
C CYS A 592 -29.32 17.79 31.24
N LYS A 593 -29.48 19.10 31.42
CA LYS A 593 -30.78 19.80 31.30
C LYS A 593 -31.22 19.95 29.85
N ASP A 594 -30.30 20.40 29.02
CA ASP A 594 -30.48 20.70 27.59
C ASP A 594 -29.19 20.34 26.81
N GLY A 595 -29.19 20.64 25.51
CA GLY A 595 -28.07 20.34 24.62
C GLY A 595 -26.81 21.14 24.95
N ASP A 596 -26.96 22.40 25.37
CA ASP A 596 -25.82 23.27 25.70
C ASP A 596 -25.14 22.79 26.99
N ASP A 597 -25.92 22.48 28.03
CA ASP A 597 -25.39 21.84 29.25
C ASP A 597 -24.72 20.50 28.92
N PHE A 598 -25.28 19.71 27.99
CA PHE A 598 -24.62 18.48 27.55
C PHE A 598 -23.27 18.73 26.87
N MET A 599 -23.18 19.69 25.95
CA MET A 599 -21.93 20.05 25.28
C MET A 599 -20.87 20.52 26.28
N ASP A 600 -21.24 21.38 27.23
CA ASP A 600 -20.34 21.89 28.27
C ASP A 600 -19.81 20.77 29.17
N GLN A 601 -20.69 19.88 29.65
CA GLN A 601 -20.30 18.79 30.54
C GLN A 601 -19.44 17.74 29.81
N VAL A 602 -19.74 17.46 28.54
CA VAL A 602 -18.90 16.61 27.70
C VAL A 602 -17.54 17.26 27.47
N GLY A 603 -17.50 18.57 27.16
CA GLY A 603 -16.26 19.33 27.02
C GLY A 603 -15.38 19.27 28.27
N ALA A 604 -15.98 19.37 29.46
CA ALA A 604 -15.27 19.24 30.73
C ALA A 604 -14.70 17.82 30.96
N ALA A 605 -15.41 16.79 30.52
CA ALA A 605 -14.96 15.39 30.64
C ALA A 605 -13.96 14.98 29.53
N LEU A 606 -13.90 15.73 28.44
CA LEU A 606 -13.23 15.34 27.21
C LEU A 606 -11.73 15.06 27.35
N PRO A 607 -10.93 15.86 28.10
CA PRO A 607 -9.50 15.58 28.25
C PRO A 607 -9.21 14.21 28.88
N THR A 608 -10.06 13.76 29.81
CA THR A 608 -9.93 12.44 30.42
C THR A 608 -10.36 11.34 29.45
N LEU A 609 -11.48 11.53 28.74
CA LEU A 609 -11.97 10.56 27.75
C LEU A 609 -10.95 10.36 26.62
N LEU A 610 -10.44 11.46 26.03
CA LEU A 610 -9.46 11.41 24.95
C LEU A 610 -8.09 10.90 25.43
N GLY A 611 -7.64 11.31 26.62
CA GLY A 611 -6.39 10.81 27.19
C GLY A 611 -6.37 9.29 27.34
N LYS A 612 -7.52 8.70 27.65
CA LYS A 612 -7.70 7.24 27.74
C LYS A 612 -7.81 6.59 26.36
N ALA A 613 -8.69 7.12 25.50
CA ALA A 613 -9.00 6.57 24.19
C ALA A 613 -7.79 6.61 23.23
N MET A 614 -6.98 7.66 23.31
CA MET A 614 -5.88 7.93 22.39
C MET A 614 -4.50 7.60 22.96
N ALA A 615 -4.40 7.02 24.15
CA ALA A 615 -3.10 6.59 24.67
C ALA A 615 -2.42 5.63 23.67
N PRO A 616 -1.11 5.79 23.40
CA PRO A 616 -0.15 6.72 24.03
C PRO A 616 0.06 8.05 23.27
N ILE A 617 -0.71 8.35 22.23
CA ILE A 617 -0.47 9.49 21.34
C ILE A 617 -1.14 10.79 21.77
N TYR A 618 -2.00 10.75 22.79
CA TYR A 618 -2.65 11.95 23.31
C TYR A 618 -1.61 12.94 23.85
N ASP A 619 -1.58 14.14 23.27
CA ASP A 619 -0.78 15.26 23.77
C ASP A 619 -1.70 16.34 24.36
N ALA A 620 -1.58 16.57 25.68
CA ALA A 620 -2.35 17.59 26.38
C ALA A 620 -2.05 19.02 25.88
N ARG A 621 -0.92 19.25 25.20
CA ARG A 621 -0.59 20.56 24.60
C ARG A 621 -1.45 20.85 23.37
N ALA A 622 -1.97 19.81 22.71
CA ALA A 622 -2.92 19.92 21.60
C ALA A 622 -4.38 19.74 22.06
N ALA A 623 -4.67 19.82 23.37
CA ALA A 623 -6.00 19.58 23.92
C ALA A 623 -7.10 20.45 23.27
N ASN A 624 -6.78 21.69 22.90
CA ASN A 624 -7.73 22.57 22.22
C ASN A 624 -8.07 22.05 20.82
N GLU A 625 -7.07 21.65 20.02
CA GLU A 625 -7.31 21.10 18.67
C GLU A 625 -8.18 19.83 18.73
N TRP A 626 -7.92 18.97 19.70
CA TRP A 626 -8.74 17.77 19.91
C TRP A 626 -10.16 18.11 20.33
N SER A 627 -10.33 19.12 21.18
CA SER A 627 -11.63 19.55 21.70
C SER A 627 -12.46 20.22 20.61
N ASP A 628 -11.86 21.08 19.81
CA ASP A 628 -12.51 21.75 18.68
C ASP A 628 -12.99 20.74 17.64
N CYS A 629 -12.13 19.78 17.28
CA CYS A 629 -12.48 18.71 16.35
C CYS A 629 -13.63 17.85 16.87
N PHE A 630 -13.56 17.44 18.15
CA PHE A 630 -14.62 16.65 18.77
C PHE A 630 -15.95 17.43 18.83
N GLY A 631 -15.90 18.70 19.22
CA GLY A 631 -17.07 19.57 19.35
C GLY A 631 -17.81 19.73 18.02
N VAL A 632 -17.10 20.08 16.95
CA VAL A 632 -17.71 20.25 15.62
C VAL A 632 -18.37 18.96 15.12
N LEU A 633 -17.70 17.81 15.28
CA LEU A 633 -18.28 16.52 14.87
C LEU A 633 -19.50 16.16 15.73
N LEU A 634 -19.48 16.45 17.02
CA LEU A 634 -20.59 16.21 17.94
C LEU A 634 -21.79 17.09 17.61
N GLU A 635 -21.58 18.40 17.40
CA GLU A 635 -22.61 19.36 16.99
C GLU A 635 -23.28 18.95 15.67
N ALA A 636 -22.49 18.53 14.68
CA ALA A 636 -23.02 18.08 13.39
C ALA A 636 -23.92 16.83 13.50
N MET A 637 -23.64 15.95 14.46
CA MET A 637 -24.46 14.75 14.70
C MET A 637 -25.70 15.03 15.56
N ILE A 638 -25.60 15.93 16.55
CA ILE A 638 -26.74 16.31 17.40
C ILE A 638 -27.73 17.17 16.63
N GLY A 639 -27.23 18.14 15.84
CA GLY A 639 -28.06 19.14 15.17
C GLY A 639 -28.97 19.88 16.15
N LEU A 640 -30.26 19.97 15.80
CA LEU A 640 -31.30 20.58 16.67
C LEU A 640 -32.04 19.56 17.54
N SER A 641 -31.54 18.32 17.63
CA SER A 641 -32.23 17.26 18.35
C SER A 641 -32.18 17.49 19.86
N ALA A 642 -33.34 17.58 20.50
CA ALA A 642 -33.46 17.57 21.96
C ALA A 642 -33.45 16.14 22.56
N SER A 643 -33.23 15.11 21.74
CA SER A 643 -33.27 13.72 22.18
C SER A 643 -31.97 13.32 22.86
N ARG A 644 -32.03 13.01 24.16
CA ARG A 644 -30.92 12.46 24.94
C ARG A 644 -30.31 11.18 24.34
N ALA A 645 -31.13 10.38 23.65
CA ALA A 645 -30.64 9.19 22.95
C ALA A 645 -29.75 9.56 21.76
N VAL A 646 -30.06 10.66 21.05
CA VAL A 646 -29.23 11.19 19.96
C VAL A 646 -27.93 11.77 20.53
N TRP A 647 -27.99 12.49 21.65
CA TRP A 647 -26.78 13.02 22.31
C TRP A 647 -25.79 11.92 22.70
N PHE A 648 -26.30 10.85 23.31
CA PHE A 648 -25.50 9.68 23.67
C PHE A 648 -24.92 8.96 22.45
N ASP A 649 -25.74 8.69 21.43
CA ASP A 649 -25.29 8.02 20.19
C ASP A 649 -24.22 8.87 19.47
N ALA A 650 -24.42 10.18 19.38
CA ALA A 650 -23.45 11.11 18.80
C ALA A 650 -22.13 11.12 19.56
N ALA A 651 -22.15 11.34 20.89
CA ALA A 651 -20.92 11.41 21.69
C ALA A 651 -20.13 10.10 21.66
N THR A 652 -20.82 8.95 21.70
CA THR A 652 -20.15 7.64 21.62
C THR A 652 -19.57 7.38 20.23
N ARG A 653 -20.26 7.74 19.15
CA ARG A 653 -19.73 7.58 17.79
C ARG A 653 -18.54 8.49 17.53
N VAL A 654 -18.60 9.76 17.92
CA VAL A 654 -17.47 10.69 17.78
C VAL A 654 -16.28 10.18 18.61
N LEU A 655 -16.46 9.82 19.88
CA LEU A 655 -15.37 9.26 20.70
C LEU A 655 -14.78 7.98 20.10
N SER A 656 -15.61 7.14 19.45
CA SER A 656 -15.12 5.93 18.78
C SER A 656 -14.15 6.20 17.63
N LEU A 657 -14.28 7.35 16.94
CA LEU A 657 -13.30 7.78 15.93
C LEU A 657 -11.93 8.05 16.58
N PHE A 658 -11.91 8.81 17.68
CA PHE A 658 -10.66 9.10 18.40
C PHE A 658 -10.03 7.83 19.00
N ALA A 659 -10.83 6.91 19.55
CA ALA A 659 -10.34 5.62 20.05
C ALA A 659 -9.70 4.76 18.95
N ASN A 660 -10.14 4.93 17.72
CA ASN A 660 -9.68 4.20 16.54
C ASN A 660 -8.47 4.86 15.83
N TRP A 661 -7.76 5.76 16.50
CA TRP A 661 -6.61 6.47 15.93
C TRP A 661 -5.57 5.58 15.23
N ARG A 662 -5.40 4.32 15.66
CA ARG A 662 -4.45 3.36 15.05
C ARG A 662 -4.76 3.05 13.59
N SER A 663 -6.01 3.18 13.18
CA SER A 663 -6.45 2.92 11.81
C SER A 663 -6.15 4.07 10.86
N TYR A 664 -5.73 5.24 11.39
CA TYR A 664 -5.46 6.45 10.61
C TYR A 664 -3.98 6.57 10.23
N LEU A 665 -3.14 5.65 10.69
CA LEU A 665 -1.75 5.55 10.27
C LEU A 665 -1.72 4.84 8.92
N LEU A 666 -1.63 5.59 7.82
CA LEU A 666 -1.75 5.01 6.48
C LEU A 666 -0.40 4.60 5.92
N GLY A 667 -0.40 3.50 5.15
CA GLY A 667 0.76 3.00 4.44
C GLY A 667 0.34 2.36 3.12
N CYS A 668 1.07 2.62 2.03
CA CYS A 668 0.72 2.14 0.69
C CYS A 668 1.46 0.87 0.29
N ASP A 669 2.41 0.39 1.11
CA ASP A 669 3.28 -0.77 0.89
C ASP A 669 4.17 -0.72 -0.38
N GLY A 670 4.01 0.30 -1.22
CA GLY A 670 4.74 0.53 -2.46
C GLY A 670 3.82 1.10 -3.53
N GLN A 671 3.65 2.42 -3.55
CA GLN A 671 2.62 3.11 -4.35
C GLN A 671 2.62 2.73 -5.83
N GLY A 672 3.81 2.58 -6.42
CA GLY A 672 3.99 2.21 -7.81
C GLY A 672 3.77 0.73 -8.13
N VAL A 673 3.90 -0.16 -7.15
CA VAL A 673 3.58 -1.59 -7.28
C VAL A 673 2.07 -1.80 -7.09
N GLU A 674 1.49 -1.14 -6.09
CA GLU A 674 0.09 -1.32 -5.69
C GLU A 674 -0.90 -0.53 -6.52
N HIS A 675 -0.43 0.46 -7.29
CA HIS A 675 -1.28 1.40 -8.04
C HIS A 675 -2.23 2.20 -7.14
N THR A 676 -1.78 2.52 -5.93
CA THR A 676 -2.49 3.36 -4.96
C THR A 676 -1.50 4.31 -4.30
N ASP A 677 -1.90 5.55 -4.03
CA ASP A 677 -1.06 6.54 -3.34
C ASP A 677 -1.67 6.92 -1.99
N SER A 678 -0.87 7.57 -1.15
CA SER A 678 -1.27 7.89 0.23
C SER A 678 -2.43 8.91 0.27
N ARG A 679 -2.64 9.69 -0.80
CA ARG A 679 -3.76 10.63 -0.92
C ARG A 679 -5.06 9.88 -1.15
N ALA A 680 -5.05 8.86 -2.00
CA ALA A 680 -6.19 8.00 -2.23
C ALA A 680 -6.55 7.22 -0.96
N GLU A 681 -5.55 6.66 -0.24
CA GLU A 681 -5.78 6.00 1.05
C GLU A 681 -6.41 6.94 2.08
N TYR A 682 -5.92 8.19 2.12
CA TYR A 682 -6.41 9.23 3.00
C TYR A 682 -7.89 9.57 2.74
N LEU A 683 -8.26 9.73 1.47
CA LEU A 683 -9.65 9.99 1.08
C LEU A 683 -10.57 8.80 1.36
N ARG A 684 -10.10 7.56 1.17
CA ARG A 684 -10.86 6.36 1.56
C ARG A 684 -11.09 6.33 3.07
N CYS A 685 -10.08 6.67 3.86
CA CYS A 685 -10.19 6.73 5.32
C CYS A 685 -11.23 7.77 5.75
N ALA A 686 -11.14 8.99 5.21
CA ALA A 686 -12.09 10.06 5.47
C ALA A 686 -13.52 9.68 5.05
N LEU A 687 -13.69 8.99 3.91
CA LEU A 687 -14.98 8.48 3.45
C LEU A 687 -15.58 7.47 4.43
N LEU A 688 -14.78 6.52 4.94
CA LEU A 688 -15.24 5.56 5.94
C LEU A 688 -15.63 6.23 7.26
N MET A 689 -14.85 7.22 7.72
CA MET A 689 -15.18 7.99 8.92
C MET A 689 -16.49 8.76 8.73
N ALA A 690 -16.64 9.47 7.61
CA ALA A 690 -17.86 10.21 7.30
C ALA A 690 -19.08 9.29 7.24
N TYR A 691 -18.98 8.13 6.58
CA TYR A 691 -20.07 7.15 6.52
C TYR A 691 -20.46 6.61 7.90
N SER A 692 -19.49 6.42 8.80
CA SER A 692 -19.74 5.94 10.17
C SER A 692 -20.55 6.95 11.01
N LEU A 693 -20.37 8.25 10.77
CA LEU A 693 -21.09 9.33 11.47
C LEU A 693 -22.51 9.55 10.93
N MET A 694 -22.86 9.00 9.76
CA MET A 694 -24.20 9.20 9.17
C MET A 694 -25.34 8.58 10.03
N PRO A 695 -26.53 9.22 10.06
CA PRO A 695 -26.86 10.48 9.39
C PRO A 695 -26.29 11.70 10.13
N LEU A 696 -25.80 12.69 9.38
CA LEU A 696 -25.53 14.03 9.91
C LEU A 696 -26.81 14.86 9.87
N ALA A 697 -26.89 15.90 10.71
CA ALA A 697 -27.97 16.88 10.60
C ALA A 697 -27.99 17.45 9.17
N PRO A 698 -29.17 17.62 8.55
CA PRO A 698 -29.27 18.06 7.16
C PRO A 698 -28.72 19.49 6.99
N ALA A 699 -27.50 19.61 6.46
CA ALA A 699 -26.95 20.87 6.01
C ALA A 699 -27.35 21.12 4.54
N ALA A 700 -28.53 21.72 4.32
CA ALA A 700 -28.84 22.61 3.18
C ALA A 700 -30.31 23.04 3.20
N GLY A 701 -30.59 24.29 3.55
CA GLY A 701 -31.83 24.98 3.13
C GLY A 701 -32.95 25.12 4.17
N GLU A 702 -32.92 24.43 5.31
CA GLU A 702 -33.79 24.78 6.43
C GLU A 702 -33.06 25.81 7.30
N GLN A 703 -33.21 27.10 6.95
CA GLN A 703 -33.18 28.11 7.99
C GLN A 703 -34.18 27.66 9.05
N ALA A 704 -33.74 27.47 10.30
CA ALA A 704 -34.66 27.47 11.43
C ALA A 704 -35.60 28.66 11.23
N PRO A 705 -36.94 28.50 11.41
CA PRO A 705 -37.88 29.58 11.16
C PRO A 705 -37.36 30.84 11.86
N ALA A 706 -37.13 31.88 11.06
CA ALA A 706 -36.57 33.14 11.51
C ALA A 706 -37.57 33.82 12.47
N ASP A 707 -37.49 33.46 13.74
CA ASP A 707 -37.90 34.36 14.80
C ASP A 707 -36.76 35.39 14.96
N PRO A 708 -36.98 36.67 14.65
CA PRO A 708 -35.95 37.70 14.76
C PRO A 708 -35.44 37.93 16.20
N ASN A 709 -35.99 37.24 17.20
CA ASN A 709 -35.55 37.29 18.59
C ASN A 709 -34.74 36.05 19.06
N ILE A 710 -34.46 35.08 18.17
CA ILE A 710 -33.70 33.86 18.51
C ILE A 710 -32.35 33.89 17.78
N GLU A 711 -31.24 33.80 18.51
CA GLU A 711 -29.92 33.64 17.90
C GLU A 711 -29.89 32.40 17.00
N ALA A 712 -29.40 32.56 15.77
CA ALA A 712 -29.30 31.46 14.82
C ALA A 712 -28.34 30.39 15.37
N VAL A 713 -28.86 29.20 15.70
CA VAL A 713 -28.04 28.05 16.07
C VAL A 713 -27.19 27.66 14.87
N LYS A 714 -25.87 27.82 14.98
CA LYS A 714 -24.92 27.59 13.89
C LYS A 714 -24.51 26.11 13.87
N ILE A 715 -25.28 25.28 13.17
CA ILE A 715 -24.92 23.88 12.94
C ILE A 715 -23.75 23.84 11.92
N PRO A 716 -22.68 23.08 12.19
CA PRO A 716 -21.59 22.92 11.22
C PRO A 716 -22.11 22.41 9.88
N ASP A 717 -21.64 23.02 8.79
CA ASP A 717 -21.96 22.55 7.44
C ASP A 717 -21.17 21.27 7.10
N ALA A 718 -21.55 20.63 5.99
CA ALA A 718 -20.91 19.40 5.57
C ALA A 718 -19.40 19.58 5.30
N ASP A 719 -19.00 20.72 4.73
CA ASP A 719 -17.59 21.00 4.41
C ASP A 719 -16.75 21.16 5.68
N GLN A 720 -17.30 21.76 6.74
CA GLN A 720 -16.67 21.82 8.06
C GLN A 720 -16.45 20.43 8.65
N VAL A 721 -17.43 19.52 8.52
CA VAL A 721 -17.26 18.11 8.94
C VAL A 721 -16.14 17.45 8.14
N ALA A 722 -16.12 17.60 6.82
CA ALA A 722 -15.05 17.06 5.97
C ALA A 722 -13.66 17.56 6.38
N VAL A 723 -13.53 18.85 6.69
CA VAL A 723 -12.29 19.44 7.17
C VAL A 723 -11.88 18.82 8.51
N GLN A 724 -12.80 18.68 9.46
CA GLN A 724 -12.48 18.13 10.78
C GLN A 724 -12.09 16.64 10.74
N LEU A 725 -12.73 15.84 9.89
CA LEU A 725 -12.34 14.43 9.71
C LEU A 725 -10.91 14.31 9.17
N GLN A 726 -10.57 15.18 8.24
CA GLN A 726 -9.23 15.28 7.65
C GLN A 726 -8.19 15.76 8.68
N THR A 727 -8.51 16.84 9.41
CA THR A 727 -7.69 17.34 10.51
C THR A 727 -7.45 16.25 11.55
N LEU A 728 -8.46 15.45 11.92
CA LEU A 728 -8.30 14.36 12.86
C LEU A 728 -7.26 13.34 12.39
N ILE A 729 -7.33 12.90 11.14
CA ILE A 729 -6.37 11.94 10.56
C ILE A 729 -4.94 12.53 10.55
N ASP A 730 -4.79 13.79 10.15
CA ASP A 730 -3.49 14.47 10.10
C ASP A 730 -2.89 14.66 11.49
N THR A 731 -3.68 15.12 12.47
CA THR A 731 -3.21 15.35 13.84
C THR A 731 -2.85 14.03 14.52
N VAL A 732 -3.63 12.96 14.32
CA VAL A 732 -3.31 11.61 14.82
C VAL A 732 -1.99 11.10 14.25
N SER A 733 -1.80 11.24 12.94
CA SER A 733 -0.56 10.85 12.28
C SER A 733 0.62 11.66 12.84
N GLY A 734 0.50 12.99 12.87
CA GLY A 734 1.53 13.87 13.46
C GLY A 734 1.87 13.53 14.91
N ALA A 735 0.87 13.22 15.74
CA ALA A 735 1.06 12.85 17.13
C ALA A 735 1.80 11.51 17.27
N TYR A 736 1.39 10.46 16.54
CA TYR A 736 2.08 9.17 16.55
C TYR A 736 3.54 9.29 16.06
N TRP A 737 3.77 10.07 15.00
CA TRP A 737 5.13 10.35 14.53
C TRP A 737 5.97 11.07 15.60
N SER A 738 5.38 12.04 16.28
CA SER A 738 6.05 12.85 17.31
C SER A 738 6.45 12.05 18.55
N VAL A 739 5.72 11.00 18.91
CA VAL A 739 6.06 10.14 20.06
C VAL A 739 6.98 8.96 19.70
N THR A 740 7.08 8.60 18.43
CA THR A 740 7.88 7.45 17.97
C THR A 740 9.17 7.85 17.27
N VAL A 741 9.11 8.78 16.32
CA VAL A 741 10.27 9.22 15.53
C VAL A 741 10.84 10.50 16.12
N GLY A 742 10.01 11.52 16.30
CA GLY A 742 10.41 12.86 16.74
C GLY A 742 9.65 13.95 15.97
N PRO A 743 10.11 15.21 15.99
CA PRO A 743 9.39 16.31 15.34
C PRO A 743 9.17 16.03 13.84
N PRO A 744 7.92 16.16 13.33
CA PRO A 744 7.65 16.01 11.91
C PRO A 744 8.29 17.15 11.11
N SER A 745 8.46 16.92 9.80
CA SER A 745 8.82 17.98 8.85
C SER A 745 7.80 19.14 8.91
N PRO A 746 8.18 20.40 8.65
CA PRO A 746 7.23 21.49 8.48
C PRO A 746 6.19 21.22 7.39
N LEU A 747 5.09 21.97 7.40
CA LEU A 747 4.09 21.94 6.32
C LEU A 747 4.72 22.50 5.04
N ALA A 748 4.87 21.66 4.01
CA ALA A 748 5.26 22.10 2.68
C ALA A 748 4.07 22.79 1.97
N ALA A 749 4.35 23.51 0.88
CA ALA A 749 3.31 24.07 0.01
C ALA A 749 2.37 22.96 -0.51
N ALA A 750 1.07 23.24 -0.54
CA ALA A 750 0.04 22.27 -0.89
C ALA A 750 0.20 21.82 -2.36
N PRO A 751 0.32 20.50 -2.63
CA PRO A 751 0.31 19.99 -3.99
C PRO A 751 -1.11 20.06 -4.58
N THR A 752 -1.24 19.64 -5.84
CA THR A 752 -2.53 19.57 -6.56
C THR A 752 -3.59 18.82 -5.74
N THR A 753 -4.70 19.50 -5.46
CA THR A 753 -5.81 18.95 -4.68
C THR A 753 -6.59 17.89 -5.47
N LEU A 754 -6.80 16.73 -4.84
CA LEU A 754 -7.72 15.70 -5.31
C LEU A 754 -9.07 15.91 -4.62
N GLN A 755 -10.08 16.24 -5.40
CA GLN A 755 -11.45 16.47 -4.95
C GLN A 755 -12.29 15.20 -5.15
N VAL A 756 -12.97 14.73 -4.12
CA VAL A 756 -13.85 13.56 -4.14
C VAL A 756 -15.25 13.97 -3.72
N THR A 757 -16.20 13.81 -4.63
CA THR A 757 -17.63 13.99 -4.36
C THR A 757 -18.28 12.64 -4.11
N VAL A 758 -19.10 12.56 -3.06
CA VAL A 758 -19.73 11.32 -2.62
C VAL A 758 -21.23 11.54 -2.41
N ASN A 759 -22.07 10.75 -3.09
CA ASN A 759 -23.53 10.82 -2.97
C ASN A 759 -24.12 9.42 -2.79
N GLY A 760 -25.16 9.24 -1.95
CA GLY A 760 -25.80 7.93 -1.81
C GLY A 760 -26.76 7.80 -0.64
N TYR A 761 -27.15 6.56 -0.32
CA TYR A 761 -27.97 6.21 0.84
C TYR A 761 -27.20 5.27 1.78
N LYS A 762 -27.56 5.25 3.06
CA LYS A 762 -27.05 4.37 4.14
C LYS A 762 -28.22 3.49 4.45
N ALA A 763 -28.29 2.44 3.67
CA ALA A 763 -29.26 1.38 3.78
C ALA A 763 -28.57 0.09 3.37
N PRO A 764 -28.96 -1.06 3.91
CA PRO A 764 -28.56 -2.35 3.36
C PRO A 764 -28.88 -2.42 1.87
N ASP A 765 -28.02 -3.11 1.10
CA ASP A 765 -28.24 -3.40 -0.33
C ASP A 765 -28.45 -2.14 -1.20
N SER A 766 -27.71 -1.07 -0.89
CA SER A 766 -27.76 0.20 -1.62
C SER A 766 -26.38 0.57 -2.19
N VAL A 767 -26.28 1.74 -2.82
CA VAL A 767 -25.05 2.19 -3.47
C VAL A 767 -24.71 3.63 -3.13
N VAL A 768 -23.40 3.88 -3.06
CA VAL A 768 -22.79 5.21 -2.96
C VAL A 768 -21.98 5.46 -4.22
N THR A 769 -22.18 6.60 -4.88
CA THR A 769 -21.32 7.08 -5.97
C THR A 769 -20.17 7.88 -5.42
N VAL A 770 -18.97 7.65 -5.97
CA VAL A 770 -17.75 8.40 -5.70
C VAL A 770 -17.20 8.93 -7.01
N PHE A 771 -16.86 10.22 -7.03
CA PHE A 771 -16.27 10.89 -8.19
C PHE A 771 -15.05 11.70 -7.77
N ALA A 772 -13.88 11.27 -8.22
CA ALA A 772 -12.63 11.98 -8.02
C ALA A 772 -12.32 12.89 -9.21
N SER A 773 -11.92 14.13 -8.95
CA SER A 773 -11.42 15.08 -9.94
C SER A 773 -10.16 15.76 -9.42
N ALA A 774 -9.14 15.85 -10.26
CA ALA A 774 -7.95 16.64 -9.93
C ALA A 774 -8.19 18.08 -10.38
N THR A 775 -8.15 19.03 -9.46
CA THR A 775 -8.14 20.47 -9.81
C THR A 775 -6.71 20.93 -9.90
N ALA A 776 -6.26 21.34 -11.10
CA ALA A 776 -5.00 22.06 -11.23
C ALA A 776 -5.07 23.34 -10.37
N SER A 777 -4.12 23.52 -9.45
CA SER A 777 -4.04 24.76 -8.67
C SER A 777 -3.84 25.93 -9.64
N SER A 778 -4.76 26.90 -9.64
CA SER A 778 -4.48 28.20 -10.25
C SER A 778 -3.25 28.79 -9.57
N ALA A 779 -2.22 29.06 -10.37
CA ALA A 779 -0.93 29.60 -9.96
C ALA A 779 -1.03 30.92 -9.18
#